data_AF-A0AAD7XQW8-F1
#
_entry.id   AF-A0AAD7XQW8-F1
#
_cell.length_a   1.000
_cell.length_b   1.000
_cell.length_c   1.000
_cell.angle_alpha   90.00
_cell.angle_beta   90.00
_cell.angle_gamma   90.00
#
_symmetry.space_group_name_H-M   'P 1'
#
loop_
_entity.id
_entity.type
_entity.pdbx_description
1 polymer ?
#
loop_
_entity_poly.entity_id
_entity_poly.type
_entity_poly.pdbx_seq_one_letter_code
_entity_poly.pdbx_strand_id
1 'polypeptide(L)'
;MTTTTIATLWLLVVFLNKTTGAALTTVKTWSELDGALSSGATRIEVVGEVAVASTMDLRDPLLEIREGTLSAGYGRRIAIVREEATATFSNATLRRGWVDGIQETEFLVRGGAIVVDGGVLIVVGCDFFNNFARSDDAYGYGGAIYARRGATATVTNSRFGGSKFLYNAAGTEDQFGLGGAIFVEDQVKLVLASSSFILNWADHGAGGAVGVMDSTVEISDCNFEQNLTPDNGQGLSGGYGNVEAALFPPITGNDMFGGNLYVVRSIATIFDSKFRGRYFGDTLWIGVDAWLGGAIFSAASTTYVYRTTISNFRTYEGGGVFASEGYVEVVECTIETNEANEVFLGTDIFIDDAGFGGGLYVTDGTEALVHTCTFDGNFAGGCCAKDLEARGTGVDGGDSMYIEAGATVSIAATTADSDSAFWVEPGGRRSNLRLPDGREFALTNATDETFGHAIINNPPSKKQATRGIPLKVLVPVVVACFLAVIFTRFLCARKIIWVPLVPDRRPNTFFPRRKIALLISVADYREDIGALEGPPNDRLELKRRLIEDYDFHPDGIVEVYDGTENGTKERITLELAKFVDNLTQRTFGLVYFTGHGLGVNRPDSGNNLRLDHPPFIVPRDATPDDLKEINIDELLVRKVRQSKPETFVLLVQDCCRRYDQFDNEAGTQFGVRPEELRSGTANNDNEGGPSRAPQEQEQEQEQERAREKSNGTTSGPGGGIVRYWFACVADRAAKERNLNHGRRGRNPYWQSVFTTAILEGLDHFAKSRATSNQVYLSDLMNFVNINTSHNDQYAVGSSGIAASAHDVLIKCDGSARLDDDGDNYRAEESSLTTKTDLHDQ
;
A
#
# COMPACT_ATOMS: atom_id res chain seq x y z
N MET A 1 52.59 -16.72 -34.05
CA MET A 1 51.12 -16.69 -33.99
C MET A 1 50.66 -15.43 -34.69
N THR A 2 49.88 -15.57 -35.77
CA THR A 2 49.52 -14.49 -36.69
C THR A 2 48.23 -13.79 -36.25
N THR A 3 48.13 -12.50 -36.57
CA THR A 3 47.05 -11.55 -36.23
C THR A 3 45.64 -12.05 -36.57
N THR A 4 45.52 -12.96 -37.54
CA THR A 4 44.25 -13.56 -37.97
C THR A 4 43.65 -14.50 -36.91
N THR A 5 44.47 -15.23 -36.14
CA THR A 5 43.97 -16.17 -35.10
C THR A 5 43.45 -15.43 -33.86
N ILE A 6 44.00 -14.24 -33.59
CA ILE A 6 43.57 -13.37 -32.49
C ILE A 6 42.24 -12.71 -32.83
N ALA A 7 42.03 -12.27 -34.07
CA ALA A 7 40.76 -11.66 -34.50
C ALA A 7 39.58 -12.64 -34.45
N THR A 8 39.79 -13.92 -34.79
CA THR A 8 38.72 -14.94 -34.73
C THR A 8 38.37 -15.33 -33.29
N LEU A 9 39.35 -15.39 -32.37
CA LEU A 9 39.07 -15.61 -30.95
C LEU A 9 38.38 -14.40 -30.30
N TRP A 10 38.73 -13.18 -30.73
CA TRP A 10 38.11 -11.95 -30.21
C TRP A 10 36.65 -11.81 -30.68
N LEU A 11 36.34 -12.17 -31.93
CA LEU A 11 34.96 -12.24 -32.40
C LEU A 11 34.16 -13.33 -31.68
N LEU A 12 34.75 -14.50 -31.39
CA LEU A 12 34.06 -15.57 -30.67
C LEU A 12 33.76 -15.21 -29.19
N VAL A 13 34.67 -14.50 -28.52
CA VAL A 13 34.49 -14.05 -27.13
C VAL A 13 33.54 -12.85 -27.04
N VAL A 14 33.53 -11.97 -28.03
CA VAL A 14 32.59 -10.82 -28.06
C VAL A 14 31.17 -11.26 -28.46
N PHE A 15 31.03 -12.33 -29.26
CA PHE A 15 29.72 -12.90 -29.61
C PHE A 15 29.15 -13.83 -28.52
N LEU A 16 29.99 -14.44 -27.67
CA LEU A 16 29.52 -15.33 -26.59
C LEU A 16 29.24 -14.61 -25.25
N ASN A 17 29.79 -13.42 -25.00
CA ASN A 17 29.65 -12.75 -23.70
C ASN A 17 28.83 -11.45 -23.69
N LYS A 18 28.37 -10.96 -24.86
CA LYS A 18 27.36 -9.91 -24.91
C LYS A 18 25.98 -10.53 -25.07
N THR A 19 25.22 -10.49 -23.97
CA THR A 19 23.76 -10.30 -24.00
C THR A 19 22.94 -11.41 -24.65
N THR A 20 23.08 -12.66 -24.21
CA THR A 20 21.92 -13.55 -24.22
C THR A 20 20.95 -13.00 -23.17
N GLY A 21 20.01 -12.15 -23.60
CA GLY A 21 18.76 -12.00 -22.85
C GLY A 21 18.27 -13.43 -22.63
N ALA A 22 18.22 -13.88 -21.38
CA ALA A 22 17.80 -15.25 -21.07
C ALA A 22 16.49 -15.48 -21.79
N ALA A 23 16.49 -16.42 -22.73
CA ALA A 23 15.33 -16.68 -23.56
C ALA A 23 14.18 -17.02 -22.62
N LEU A 24 13.09 -16.25 -22.70
CA LEU A 24 11.87 -16.54 -21.97
C LEU A 24 11.42 -17.93 -22.40
N THR A 25 11.46 -18.89 -21.48
CA THR A 25 11.03 -20.26 -21.77
C THR A 25 9.62 -20.43 -21.22
N THR A 26 8.65 -20.63 -22.11
CA THR A 26 7.26 -20.86 -21.75
C THR A 26 7.04 -22.35 -21.50
N VAL A 27 6.50 -22.72 -20.34
CA VAL A 27 6.22 -24.10 -19.93
C VAL A 27 4.76 -24.25 -19.51
N LYS A 28 4.19 -25.42 -19.79
CA LYS A 28 2.80 -25.80 -19.46
C LYS A 28 2.72 -27.05 -18.60
N THR A 29 3.76 -27.88 -18.61
CA THR A 29 3.80 -29.16 -17.90
C THR A 29 5.06 -29.27 -17.04
N TRP A 30 5.03 -30.21 -16.10
CA TRP A 30 6.19 -30.52 -15.25
C TRP A 30 7.43 -30.90 -16.05
N SER A 31 7.30 -31.76 -17.06
CA SER A 31 8.43 -32.18 -17.89
C SER A 31 9.06 -31.01 -18.67
N GLU A 32 8.26 -30.02 -19.06
CA GLU A 32 8.77 -28.82 -19.74
C GLU A 32 9.48 -27.89 -18.74
N LEU A 33 8.96 -27.77 -17.52
CA LEU A 33 9.62 -27.01 -16.45
C LEU A 33 10.97 -27.63 -16.08
N ASP A 34 11.01 -28.94 -15.83
CA ASP A 34 12.24 -29.68 -15.53
C ASP A 34 13.26 -29.60 -16.67
N GLY A 35 12.80 -29.71 -17.92
CA GLY A 35 13.63 -29.52 -19.10
C GLY A 35 14.19 -28.10 -19.21
N ALA A 36 13.37 -27.08 -18.96
CA ALA A 36 13.80 -25.68 -18.98
C ALA A 36 14.87 -25.41 -17.91
N LEU A 37 14.67 -25.91 -16.69
CA LEU A 37 15.62 -25.75 -15.59
C LEU A 37 16.94 -26.50 -15.86
N SER A 38 16.84 -27.73 -16.35
CA SER A 38 18.01 -28.53 -16.77
C SER A 38 18.82 -27.86 -17.88
N SER A 39 18.16 -27.03 -18.71
CA SER A 39 18.82 -26.22 -19.74
C SER A 39 19.44 -24.91 -19.22
N GLY A 40 19.30 -24.60 -17.92
CA GLY A 40 19.81 -23.38 -17.29
C GLY A 40 18.92 -22.16 -17.54
N ALA A 41 17.63 -22.34 -17.81
CA ALA A 41 16.71 -21.22 -17.99
C ALA A 41 16.55 -20.44 -16.66
N THR A 42 16.97 -19.18 -16.66
CA THR A 42 16.87 -18.30 -15.48
C THR A 42 15.55 -17.54 -15.41
N ARG A 43 14.76 -17.56 -16.50
CA ARG A 43 13.43 -16.93 -16.55
C ARG A 43 12.45 -17.86 -17.25
N ILE A 44 11.47 -18.33 -16.50
CA ILE A 44 10.50 -19.31 -16.97
C ILE A 44 9.10 -18.72 -16.81
N GLU A 45 8.34 -18.80 -17.90
CA GLU A 45 6.94 -18.40 -17.94
C GLU A 45 6.07 -19.63 -17.81
N VAL A 46 5.24 -19.70 -16.76
CA VAL A 46 4.34 -20.83 -16.53
C VAL A 46 2.94 -20.45 -17.05
N VAL A 47 2.44 -21.19 -18.04
CA VAL A 47 1.15 -20.89 -18.74
C VAL A 47 0.04 -21.86 -18.36
N GLY A 48 0.31 -22.85 -17.49
CA GLY A 48 -0.66 -23.81 -16.96
C GLY A 48 -0.34 -24.20 -15.52
N GLU A 49 -1.08 -25.15 -14.96
CA GLU A 49 -0.79 -25.69 -13.63
C GLU A 49 0.30 -26.75 -13.71
N VAL A 50 1.34 -26.63 -12.88
CA VAL A 50 2.41 -27.62 -12.79
C VAL A 50 2.23 -28.46 -11.52
N ALA A 51 1.74 -29.68 -11.69
CA ALA A 51 1.63 -30.64 -10.59
C ALA A 51 2.97 -31.33 -10.32
N VAL A 52 3.40 -31.33 -9.05
CA VAL A 52 4.60 -32.02 -8.58
C VAL A 52 4.22 -33.46 -8.21
N ALA A 53 4.74 -34.43 -8.97
CA ALA A 53 4.37 -35.83 -8.80
C ALA A 53 5.30 -36.62 -7.84
N SER A 54 6.48 -36.10 -7.51
CA SER A 54 7.43 -36.79 -6.60
C SER A 54 8.36 -35.81 -5.89
N THR A 55 9.44 -35.37 -6.53
CA THR A 55 10.36 -34.38 -5.94
C THR A 55 10.66 -33.28 -6.95
N MET A 56 10.51 -32.04 -6.51
CA MET A 56 10.86 -30.83 -7.26
C MET A 56 11.89 -30.05 -6.44
N ASP A 57 13.00 -29.66 -7.05
CA ASP A 57 14.00 -28.77 -6.43
C ASP A 57 14.31 -27.64 -7.42
N LEU A 58 13.79 -26.46 -7.12
CA LEU A 58 13.99 -25.24 -7.89
C LEU A 58 15.01 -24.34 -7.20
N ARG A 59 16.09 -23.98 -7.91
CA ARG A 59 17.15 -23.11 -7.38
C ARG A 59 17.43 -21.96 -8.33
N ASP A 60 17.30 -20.74 -7.81
CA ASP A 60 17.58 -19.48 -8.51
C ASP A 60 16.69 -19.10 -9.74
N PRO A 61 15.49 -19.68 -10.02
CA PRO A 61 14.70 -19.22 -11.15
C PRO A 61 13.89 -17.95 -10.82
N LEU A 62 13.74 -17.07 -11.81
CA LEU A 62 12.64 -16.11 -11.87
C LEU A 62 11.44 -16.82 -12.52
N LEU A 63 10.40 -17.10 -11.73
CA LEU A 63 9.14 -17.69 -12.18
C LEU A 63 8.09 -16.58 -12.25
N GLU A 64 7.65 -16.28 -13.47
CA GLU A 64 6.62 -15.27 -13.70
C GLU A 64 5.45 -15.91 -14.45
N ILE A 65 4.25 -15.81 -13.88
CA ILE A 65 3.02 -16.11 -14.61
C ILE A 65 2.59 -14.82 -15.31
N ARG A 66 2.36 -14.89 -16.62
CA ARG A 66 1.82 -13.76 -17.38
C ARG A 66 0.30 -13.82 -17.37
N GLU A 67 -0.35 -12.68 -17.16
CA GLU A 67 -1.77 -12.50 -17.42
C GLU A 67 -2.05 -12.83 -18.89
N GLY A 68 -2.67 -13.98 -19.13
CA GLY A 68 -3.37 -14.23 -20.37
C GLY A 68 -4.83 -13.91 -20.16
N THR A 69 -5.50 -13.29 -21.13
CA THR A 69 -6.97 -13.27 -21.21
C THR A 69 -7.47 -14.71 -21.15
N LEU A 70 -7.94 -15.13 -19.98
CA LEU A 70 -8.49 -16.47 -19.76
C LEU A 70 -10.00 -16.40 -19.92
N SER A 71 -10.52 -17.23 -20.81
CA SER A 71 -11.91 -17.64 -20.80
C SER A 71 -12.09 -18.71 -19.72
N ALA A 72 -12.85 -18.39 -18.67
CA ALA A 72 -13.49 -19.28 -17.69
C ALA A 72 -12.64 -20.39 -17.01
N GLY A 73 -12.41 -20.23 -15.70
CA GLY A 73 -12.48 -21.34 -14.74
C GLY A 73 -11.19 -21.97 -14.19
N TYR A 74 -10.01 -21.72 -14.78
CA TYR A 74 -8.76 -22.34 -14.28
C TYR A 74 -7.68 -21.29 -14.03
N GLY A 75 -7.46 -20.95 -12.77
CA GLY A 75 -6.36 -20.08 -12.35
C GLY A 75 -4.98 -20.66 -12.69
N ARG A 76 -4.00 -19.79 -12.89
CA ARG A 76 -2.61 -20.23 -13.15
C ARG A 76 -1.85 -20.24 -11.84
N ARG A 77 -1.33 -21.42 -11.48
CA ARG A 77 -0.48 -21.64 -10.32
C ARG A 77 0.91 -22.07 -10.76
N ILE A 78 1.93 -21.69 -10.00
CA ILE A 78 3.32 -22.09 -10.26
C ILE A 78 3.49 -23.56 -9.89
N ALA A 79 2.91 -24.01 -8.78
CA ALA A 79 3.03 -25.40 -8.35
C ALA A 79 1.83 -25.91 -7.55
N ILE A 80 1.50 -27.19 -7.73
CA ILE A 80 0.62 -27.97 -6.87
C ILE A 80 1.41 -29.16 -6.33
N VAL A 81 1.62 -29.18 -5.01
CA VAL A 81 2.35 -30.24 -4.29
C VAL A 81 1.32 -31.17 -3.66
N ARG A 82 1.18 -32.39 -4.19
CA ARG A 82 0.19 -33.36 -3.70
C ARG A 82 0.78 -34.27 -2.62
N GLU A 83 -0.06 -35.13 -2.05
CA GLU A 83 0.34 -36.21 -1.15
C GLU A 83 1.57 -36.94 -1.68
N GLU A 84 2.49 -37.29 -0.77
CA GLU A 84 3.77 -37.96 -1.05
C GLU A 84 4.79 -37.13 -1.86
N ALA A 85 4.41 -35.96 -2.40
CA ALA A 85 5.32 -35.11 -3.13
C ALA A 85 6.09 -34.16 -2.20
N THR A 86 7.34 -33.87 -2.55
CA THR A 86 8.17 -32.83 -1.93
C THR A 86 8.55 -31.78 -2.96
N ALA A 87 8.25 -30.51 -2.69
CA ALA A 87 8.73 -29.40 -3.50
C ALA A 87 9.65 -28.50 -2.69
N THR A 88 10.82 -28.21 -3.23
CA THR A 88 11.81 -27.30 -2.68
C THR A 88 11.97 -26.12 -3.63
N PHE A 89 11.85 -24.91 -3.11
CA PHE A 89 12.13 -23.66 -3.80
C PHE A 89 13.23 -22.94 -3.03
N SER A 90 14.32 -22.60 -3.71
CA SER A 90 15.47 -21.93 -3.12
C SER A 90 15.89 -20.72 -3.96
N ASN A 91 16.05 -19.55 -3.33
CA ASN A 91 16.49 -18.31 -3.98
C ASN A 91 15.67 -17.92 -5.22
N ALA A 92 14.39 -18.30 -5.25
CA ALA A 92 13.52 -18.10 -6.39
C ALA A 92 12.67 -16.84 -6.20
N THR A 93 12.35 -16.15 -7.29
CA THR A 93 11.33 -15.10 -7.27
C THR A 93 10.06 -15.63 -7.92
N LEU A 94 8.97 -15.71 -7.14
CA LEU A 94 7.65 -16.16 -7.55
C LEU A 94 6.71 -14.95 -7.53
N ARG A 95 6.28 -14.50 -8.71
CA ARG A 95 5.44 -13.31 -8.80
C ARG A 95 4.30 -13.46 -9.78
N ARG A 96 3.22 -12.72 -9.53
CA ARG A 96 2.03 -12.68 -10.39
C ARG A 96 1.34 -14.02 -10.54
N GLY A 97 1.47 -14.90 -9.55
CA GLY A 97 0.53 -15.99 -9.39
C GLY A 97 -0.88 -15.41 -9.31
N TRP A 98 -1.79 -15.87 -10.18
CA TRP A 98 -3.13 -15.31 -10.28
C TRP A 98 -4.12 -16.45 -10.51
N VAL A 99 -4.93 -16.69 -9.48
CA VAL A 99 -6.07 -17.58 -9.56
C VAL A 99 -7.32 -16.73 -9.46
N ASP A 100 -8.18 -16.81 -10.47
CA ASP A 100 -9.45 -16.10 -10.54
C ASP A 100 -10.61 -17.09 -10.62
N GLY A 101 -11.43 -17.13 -9.58
CA GLY A 101 -12.64 -17.95 -9.51
C GLY A 101 -13.82 -17.20 -10.11
N ILE A 102 -14.01 -17.32 -11.42
CA ILE A 102 -15.13 -16.71 -12.15
C ILE A 102 -16.20 -17.79 -12.35
N GLN A 103 -17.28 -17.75 -11.55
CA GLN A 103 -18.64 -18.25 -11.86
C GLN A 103 -19.14 -19.70 -11.62
N GLU A 104 -18.62 -20.52 -10.70
CA GLU A 104 -19.39 -21.72 -10.26
C GLU A 104 -19.34 -21.91 -8.73
N THR A 105 -20.51 -22.11 -8.13
CA THR A 105 -20.89 -21.93 -6.71
C THR A 105 -20.21 -22.84 -5.67
N GLU A 106 -19.10 -23.51 -5.99
CA GLU A 106 -18.42 -24.45 -5.08
C GLU A 106 -16.89 -24.31 -5.04
N PHE A 107 -16.28 -23.41 -5.82
CA PHE A 107 -14.84 -23.39 -5.98
C PHE A 107 -14.11 -22.47 -4.99
N LEU A 108 -13.57 -23.05 -3.92
CA LEU A 108 -12.62 -22.38 -3.04
C LEU A 108 -11.37 -21.95 -3.83
N VAL A 109 -11.03 -20.66 -3.80
CA VAL A 109 -9.85 -20.12 -4.48
C VAL A 109 -8.65 -20.20 -3.55
N ARG A 110 -7.67 -20.99 -3.96
CA ARG A 110 -6.55 -21.41 -3.12
C ARG A 110 -5.22 -21.06 -3.76
N GLY A 111 -4.43 -20.24 -3.08
CA GLY A 111 -3.08 -19.90 -3.52
C GLY A 111 -3.07 -19.00 -4.75
N GLY A 112 -2.13 -18.06 -4.83
CA GLY A 112 -1.76 -17.46 -6.12
C GLY A 112 -0.59 -18.19 -6.76
N ALA A 113 0.41 -18.56 -5.96
CA ALA A 113 1.65 -19.16 -6.45
C ALA A 113 1.72 -20.67 -6.22
N ILE A 114 1.51 -21.13 -4.98
CA ILE A 114 1.73 -22.53 -4.59
C ILE A 114 0.52 -23.06 -3.81
N VAL A 115 0.09 -24.27 -4.16
CA VAL A 115 -0.87 -25.06 -3.38
C VAL A 115 -0.19 -26.33 -2.89
N VAL A 116 -0.37 -26.67 -1.60
CA VAL A 116 0.14 -27.90 -0.98
C VAL A 116 -1.04 -28.69 -0.41
N ASP A 117 -1.30 -29.87 -0.95
CA ASP A 117 -2.42 -30.74 -0.58
C ASP A 117 -1.83 -32.09 -0.10
N GLY A 118 -1.51 -32.17 1.19
CA GLY A 118 -0.90 -33.35 1.84
C GLY A 118 0.59 -33.60 1.59
N GLY A 119 1.27 -32.75 0.81
CA GLY A 119 2.71 -32.88 0.51
C GLY A 119 3.66 -32.16 1.47
N VAL A 120 4.93 -32.10 1.09
CA VAL A 120 5.99 -31.36 1.79
C VAL A 120 6.46 -30.18 0.94
N LEU A 121 6.40 -28.98 1.49
CA LEU A 121 6.91 -27.76 0.86
C LEU A 121 8.08 -27.20 1.66
N ILE A 122 9.20 -26.94 0.97
CA ILE A 122 10.39 -26.29 1.52
C ILE A 122 10.66 -25.03 0.69
N VAL A 123 10.71 -23.88 1.34
CA VAL A 123 10.95 -22.57 0.70
C VAL A 123 12.10 -21.88 1.44
N VAL A 124 13.15 -21.53 0.73
CA VAL A 124 14.37 -20.95 1.31
C VAL A 124 14.82 -19.76 0.48
N GLY A 125 15.03 -18.58 1.07
CA GLY A 125 15.60 -17.46 0.31
C GLY A 125 14.70 -16.92 -0.80
N CYS A 126 13.40 -17.22 -0.78
CA CYS A 126 12.51 -16.92 -1.91
C CYS A 126 11.77 -15.60 -1.73
N ASP A 127 11.36 -15.04 -2.86
CA ASP A 127 10.69 -13.75 -2.98
C ASP A 127 9.29 -13.95 -3.60
N PHE A 128 8.24 -13.69 -2.84
CA PHE A 128 6.83 -13.77 -3.27
C PHE A 128 6.25 -12.38 -3.40
N PHE A 129 5.94 -11.97 -4.64
CA PHE A 129 5.44 -10.61 -4.91
C PHE A 129 4.21 -10.60 -5.79
N ASN A 130 3.20 -9.81 -5.40
CA ASN A 130 1.97 -9.64 -6.18
C ASN A 130 1.38 -10.98 -6.61
N ASN A 131 1.26 -11.92 -5.68
CA ASN A 131 0.51 -13.15 -5.91
C ASN A 131 -0.91 -12.94 -5.37
N PHE A 132 -1.89 -13.43 -6.12
CA PHE A 132 -3.31 -13.21 -5.91
C PHE A 132 -4.04 -14.55 -6.01
N ALA A 133 -4.75 -14.88 -4.94
CA ALA A 133 -5.89 -15.78 -4.99
C ALA A 133 -7.10 -14.86 -5.00
N ARG A 134 -7.98 -14.92 -5.99
CA ARG A 134 -9.16 -14.05 -6.08
C ARG A 134 -10.37 -14.87 -6.50
N SER A 135 -11.50 -14.65 -5.85
CA SER A 135 -12.79 -15.14 -6.30
C SER A 135 -13.78 -13.99 -6.25
N ASP A 136 -14.72 -13.96 -7.19
CA ASP A 136 -15.84 -13.02 -7.11
C ASP A 136 -16.97 -13.61 -6.22
N ASP A 137 -17.08 -14.96 -6.15
CA ASP A 137 -18.15 -15.70 -5.49
C ASP A 137 -17.67 -16.88 -4.59
N ALA A 138 -16.40 -16.94 -4.17
CA ALA A 138 -15.96 -17.92 -3.16
C ALA A 138 -14.92 -17.41 -2.14
N TYR A 139 -14.71 -18.17 -1.05
CA TYR A 139 -13.61 -17.94 -0.11
C TYR A 139 -12.23 -18.00 -0.80
N GLY A 140 -11.40 -17.02 -0.48
CA GLY A 140 -10.00 -16.95 -0.89
C GLY A 140 -9.06 -17.37 0.24
N TYR A 141 -8.08 -18.21 -0.06
CA TYR A 141 -7.11 -18.67 0.91
C TYR A 141 -5.67 -18.54 0.40
N GLY A 142 -4.84 -17.78 1.13
CA GLY A 142 -3.41 -17.70 0.88
C GLY A 142 -3.07 -16.99 -0.44
N GLY A 143 -2.81 -15.67 -0.42
CA GLY A 143 -2.51 -14.95 -1.66
C GLY A 143 -1.28 -15.49 -2.41
N ALA A 144 -0.27 -16.00 -1.70
CA ALA A 144 0.88 -16.68 -2.29
C ALA A 144 0.82 -18.20 -2.11
N ILE A 145 0.69 -18.68 -0.87
CA ILE A 145 0.78 -20.11 -0.51
C ILE A 145 -0.49 -20.54 0.22
N TYR A 146 -1.07 -21.65 -0.21
CA TYR A 146 -2.14 -22.34 0.51
C TYR A 146 -1.72 -23.78 0.80
N ALA A 147 -1.88 -24.24 2.05
CA ALA A 147 -1.59 -25.63 2.43
C ALA A 147 -2.74 -26.28 3.21
N ARG A 148 -3.00 -27.57 2.97
CA ARG A 148 -4.07 -28.36 3.62
C ARG A 148 -3.71 -29.85 3.82
N ARG A 149 -4.59 -30.59 4.51
CA ARG A 149 -4.61 -32.07 4.65
C ARG A 149 -3.33 -32.66 5.21
N GLY A 150 -2.89 -32.17 6.37
CA GLY A 150 -1.70 -32.72 7.04
C GLY A 150 -0.38 -32.38 6.35
N ALA A 151 -0.39 -31.46 5.38
CA ALA A 151 0.84 -31.04 4.72
C ALA A 151 1.87 -30.47 5.70
N THR A 152 3.14 -30.53 5.33
CA THR A 152 4.22 -29.84 6.04
C THR A 152 4.81 -28.75 5.17
N ALA A 153 4.85 -27.52 5.68
CA ALA A 153 5.45 -26.39 4.98
C ALA A 153 6.53 -25.75 5.85
N THR A 154 7.72 -25.55 5.29
CA THR A 154 8.82 -24.84 5.95
C THR A 154 9.27 -23.68 5.06
N VAL A 155 9.19 -22.46 5.58
CA VAL A 155 9.54 -21.23 4.88
C VAL A 155 10.60 -20.49 5.67
N THR A 156 11.77 -20.28 5.08
CA THR A 156 12.92 -19.66 5.76
C THR A 156 13.58 -18.60 4.90
N ASN A 157 14.11 -17.54 5.53
CA ASN A 157 14.86 -16.48 4.83
C ASN A 157 14.11 -15.90 3.62
N SER A 158 12.79 -15.85 3.65
CA SER A 158 11.96 -15.52 2.49
C SER A 158 11.19 -14.23 2.72
N ARG A 159 10.80 -13.58 1.62
CA ARG A 159 10.07 -12.32 1.65
C ARG A 159 8.74 -12.46 0.92
N PHE A 160 7.68 -11.97 1.56
CA PHE A 160 6.33 -11.86 1.02
C PHE A 160 5.97 -10.39 1.00
N GLY A 161 5.91 -9.79 -0.20
CA GLY A 161 5.72 -8.36 -0.38
C GLY A 161 4.61 -8.04 -1.35
N GLY A 162 3.62 -7.25 -0.93
CA GLY A 162 2.52 -6.86 -1.83
C GLY A 162 1.80 -8.05 -2.46
N SER A 163 1.88 -9.25 -1.85
CA SER A 163 0.98 -10.34 -2.22
C SER A 163 -0.36 -9.94 -1.63
N LYS A 164 -1.30 -9.68 -2.52
CA LYS A 164 -2.60 -9.14 -2.15
C LYS A 164 -3.63 -10.19 -2.51
N PHE A 165 -4.58 -10.40 -1.64
CA PHE A 165 -5.93 -10.68 -2.08
C PHE A 165 -6.52 -9.33 -2.51
N LEU A 166 -6.91 -9.21 -3.78
CA LEU A 166 -7.73 -8.10 -4.25
C LEU A 166 -9.07 -8.71 -4.62
N TYR A 167 -10.14 -8.38 -3.90
CA TYR A 167 -11.48 -8.54 -4.44
C TYR A 167 -11.66 -7.50 -5.57
N ASN A 168 -12.39 -7.81 -6.65
CA ASN A 168 -13.30 -6.79 -7.17
C ASN A 168 -14.69 -7.21 -6.73
N ALA A 169 -15.38 -6.31 -6.06
CA ALA A 169 -16.80 -6.42 -5.81
C ALA A 169 -17.57 -6.50 -7.12
N ALA A 170 -18.09 -7.69 -7.41
CA ALA A 170 -19.20 -7.89 -8.32
C ALA A 170 -19.94 -9.19 -7.96
N GLY A 171 -20.64 -9.24 -6.82
CA GLY A 171 -21.85 -10.08 -6.80
C GLY A 171 -22.36 -10.69 -5.51
N THR A 172 -21.55 -10.91 -4.47
CA THR A 172 -22.09 -11.45 -3.19
C THR A 172 -21.34 -10.88 -1.99
N GLU A 173 -22.05 -10.13 -1.15
CA GLU A 173 -21.56 -9.34 0.00
C GLU A 173 -21.11 -10.18 1.22
N ASP A 174 -20.95 -11.51 1.10
CA ASP A 174 -20.96 -12.42 2.26
C ASP A 174 -19.71 -13.33 2.40
N GLN A 175 -18.56 -13.01 1.81
CA GLN A 175 -17.44 -13.97 1.73
C GLN A 175 -16.08 -13.42 2.16
N PHE A 176 -15.27 -14.30 2.77
CA PHE A 176 -14.08 -13.93 3.55
C PHE A 176 -12.77 -14.37 2.88
N GLY A 177 -11.77 -13.48 2.86
CA GLY A 177 -10.39 -13.81 2.49
C GLY A 177 -9.54 -14.17 3.72
N LEU A 178 -8.85 -15.32 3.72
CA LEU A 178 -7.98 -15.71 4.84
C LEU A 178 -6.52 -15.83 4.42
N GLY A 179 -5.61 -15.21 5.19
CA GLY A 179 -4.16 -15.33 4.99
C GLY A 179 -3.66 -14.60 3.75
N GLY A 180 -3.42 -13.28 3.82
CA GLY A 180 -3.09 -12.47 2.64
C GLY A 180 -1.82 -12.92 1.89
N ALA A 181 -0.86 -13.52 2.58
CA ALA A 181 0.28 -14.23 1.96
C ALA A 181 0.15 -15.74 2.07
N ILE A 182 -0.05 -16.27 3.28
CA ILE A 182 -0.06 -17.71 3.56
C ILE A 182 -1.34 -18.08 4.30
N PHE A 183 -2.01 -19.14 3.86
CA PHE A 183 -3.09 -19.76 4.62
C PHE A 183 -2.84 -21.25 4.78
N VAL A 184 -3.04 -21.76 6.00
CA VAL A 184 -2.92 -23.21 6.30
C VAL A 184 -4.13 -23.71 7.07
N GLU A 185 -4.65 -24.87 6.66
CA GLU A 185 -5.77 -25.53 7.34
C GLU A 185 -5.63 -27.05 7.43
N ASP A 186 -6.50 -27.71 8.21
CA ASP A 186 -6.68 -29.16 8.16
C ASP A 186 -5.38 -29.93 8.51
N GLN A 187 -4.92 -29.75 9.76
CA GLN A 187 -3.79 -30.44 10.39
C GLN A 187 -2.42 -30.15 9.80
N VAL A 188 -2.24 -29.01 9.14
CA VAL A 188 -0.94 -28.63 8.57
C VAL A 188 0.06 -28.28 9.66
N LYS A 189 1.33 -28.65 9.43
CA LYS A 189 2.47 -28.15 10.19
C LYS A 189 3.21 -27.09 9.38
N LEU A 190 3.14 -25.83 9.83
CA LEU A 190 3.84 -24.71 9.23
C LEU A 190 5.00 -24.24 10.11
N VAL A 191 6.18 -24.07 9.52
CA VAL A 191 7.36 -23.46 10.17
C VAL A 191 7.79 -22.24 9.36
N LEU A 192 7.79 -21.06 10.00
CA LEU A 192 8.25 -19.79 9.46
C LEU A 192 9.47 -19.32 10.24
N ALA A 193 10.60 -19.08 9.56
CA ALA A 193 11.81 -18.58 10.21
C ALA A 193 12.51 -17.47 9.41
N SER A 194 13.02 -16.45 10.09
CA SER A 194 13.87 -15.39 9.49
C SER A 194 13.25 -14.77 8.22
N SER A 195 11.93 -14.59 8.19
CA SER A 195 11.17 -14.21 7.00
C SER A 195 10.45 -12.87 7.20
N SER A 196 10.12 -12.19 6.11
CA SER A 196 9.45 -10.88 6.18
C SER A 196 8.16 -10.83 5.38
N PHE A 197 7.12 -10.30 6.00
CA PHE A 197 5.78 -10.12 5.45
C PHE A 197 5.43 -8.63 5.44
N ILE A 198 5.41 -8.03 4.25
CA ILE A 198 5.24 -6.57 4.09
C ILE A 198 4.08 -6.28 3.14
N LEU A 199 3.13 -5.46 3.59
CA LEU A 199 2.02 -4.99 2.75
C LEU A 199 1.21 -6.13 2.10
N ASN A 200 1.06 -7.25 2.81
CA ASN A 200 0.14 -8.30 2.40
C ASN A 200 -1.29 -7.91 2.81
N TRP A 201 -2.27 -8.41 2.06
CA TRP A 201 -3.65 -7.97 2.20
C TRP A 201 -4.58 -9.17 2.12
N ALA A 202 -5.44 -9.37 3.13
CA ALA A 202 -6.61 -10.25 3.08
C ALA A 202 -7.89 -9.41 3.09
N ASP A 203 -8.55 -9.26 1.96
CA ASP A 203 -9.74 -8.41 1.81
C ASP A 203 -10.96 -9.06 2.46
N HIS A 204 -11.75 -8.27 3.21
CA HIS A 204 -12.96 -8.74 3.92
C HIS A 204 -12.76 -10.01 4.75
N GLY A 205 -11.59 -10.22 5.36
CA GLY A 205 -11.38 -11.41 6.17
C GLY A 205 -10.26 -11.26 7.18
N ALA A 206 -9.44 -12.29 7.31
CA ALA A 206 -8.58 -12.45 8.47
C ALA A 206 -7.14 -12.85 8.16
N GLY A 207 -6.20 -12.38 8.99
CA GLY A 207 -4.78 -12.71 8.86
C GLY A 207 -4.16 -12.03 7.64
N GLY A 208 -3.98 -10.71 7.69
CA GLY A 208 -3.46 -9.94 6.54
C GLY A 208 -2.14 -10.46 5.96
N ALA A 209 -1.31 -11.13 6.78
CA ALA A 209 -0.18 -11.91 6.29
C ALA A 209 -0.44 -13.42 6.33
N VAL A 210 -0.80 -13.96 7.50
CA VAL A 210 -0.87 -15.41 7.74
C VAL A 210 -2.16 -15.77 8.43
N GLY A 211 -2.90 -16.75 7.88
CA GLY A 211 -4.05 -17.37 8.53
C GLY A 211 -3.80 -18.85 8.82
N VAL A 212 -4.19 -19.30 10.01
CA VAL A 212 -3.95 -20.66 10.53
C VAL A 212 -5.24 -21.18 11.14
N MET A 213 -5.73 -22.30 10.62
CA MET A 213 -6.96 -22.94 11.11
C MET A 213 -6.76 -24.44 11.32
N ASP A 214 -7.22 -25.00 12.45
CA ASP A 214 -7.11 -26.44 12.72
C ASP A 214 -5.69 -27.03 12.48
N SER A 215 -4.65 -26.25 12.77
CA SER A 215 -3.26 -26.52 12.34
C SER A 215 -2.24 -26.16 13.43
N THR A 216 -0.96 -26.45 13.18
CA THR A 216 0.15 -26.05 14.06
C THR A 216 1.12 -25.13 13.31
N VAL A 217 1.46 -24.00 13.92
CA VAL A 217 2.41 -23.04 13.37
C VAL A 217 3.53 -22.71 14.36
N GLU A 218 4.76 -22.66 13.87
CA GLU A 218 5.94 -22.14 14.59
C GLU A 218 6.50 -20.96 13.81
N ILE A 219 6.60 -19.79 14.44
CA ILE A 219 7.08 -18.53 13.85
C ILE A 219 8.26 -18.01 14.65
N SER A 220 9.39 -17.79 13.99
CA SER A 220 10.63 -17.35 14.63
C SER A 220 11.37 -16.30 13.83
N ASP A 221 11.92 -15.27 14.48
CA ASP A 221 12.76 -14.25 13.81
C ASP A 221 12.07 -13.60 12.59
N CYS A 222 10.75 -13.44 12.63
CA CYS A 222 9.98 -12.92 11.50
C CYS A 222 9.61 -11.46 11.69
N ASN A 223 9.52 -10.72 10.58
CA ASN A 223 9.09 -9.31 10.58
C ASN A 223 7.78 -9.14 9.78
N PHE A 224 6.71 -8.76 10.46
CA PHE A 224 5.40 -8.45 9.89
C PHE A 224 5.19 -6.94 9.92
N GLU A 225 5.11 -6.32 8.75
CA GLU A 225 5.01 -4.87 8.63
C GLU A 225 3.89 -4.45 7.68
N GLN A 226 2.94 -3.67 8.20
CA GLN A 226 1.86 -3.05 7.43
C GLN A 226 1.02 -4.06 6.63
N ASN A 227 0.76 -5.25 7.17
CA ASN A 227 -0.21 -6.16 6.56
C ASN A 227 -1.62 -5.74 6.98
N LEU A 228 -2.59 -5.93 6.08
CA LEU A 228 -3.90 -5.29 6.17
C LEU A 228 -5.03 -6.31 6.02
N THR A 229 -6.11 -6.04 6.73
CA THR A 229 -7.43 -6.66 6.58
C THR A 229 -8.46 -5.53 6.49
N PRO A 230 -8.55 -4.80 5.37
CA PRO A 230 -9.44 -3.67 5.25
C PRO A 230 -10.88 -4.12 5.05
N ASP A 231 -11.79 -3.31 5.58
CA ASP A 231 -13.19 -3.32 5.23
C ASP A 231 -13.36 -2.38 4.04
N ASN A 232 -13.85 -2.87 2.91
CA ASN A 232 -14.20 -1.98 1.79
C ASN A 232 -15.53 -1.25 2.03
N GLY A 233 -15.73 -0.63 3.20
CA GLY A 233 -16.64 0.50 3.43
C GLY A 233 -18.06 0.43 2.82
N GLN A 234 -18.61 -0.75 2.55
CA GLN A 234 -19.97 -0.90 2.04
C GLN A 234 -20.90 -0.93 3.25
N GLY A 235 -21.23 0.27 3.75
CA GLY A 235 -22.29 0.49 4.71
C GLY A 235 -23.65 0.11 4.12
N LEU A 236 -23.99 -1.18 4.17
CA LEU A 236 -25.36 -1.65 4.05
C LEU A 236 -25.76 -2.40 5.31
N SER A 237 -26.28 -1.61 6.25
CA SER A 237 -27.18 -2.11 7.28
C SER A 237 -28.36 -2.84 6.61
N GLY A 238 -28.52 -4.12 6.87
CA GLY A 238 -29.80 -4.80 6.62
C GLY A 238 -29.69 -6.13 5.88
N GLY A 239 -29.19 -7.16 6.58
CA GLY A 239 -29.21 -8.52 6.05
C GLY A 239 -28.73 -9.56 7.04
N TYR A 240 -29.32 -9.66 8.23
CA TYR A 240 -29.12 -10.81 9.12
C TYR A 240 -29.74 -12.07 8.47
N GLY A 241 -29.03 -12.66 7.53
CA GLY A 241 -29.32 -13.97 6.96
C GLY A 241 -28.53 -15.03 7.71
N ASN A 242 -29.21 -15.89 8.46
CA ASN A 242 -28.61 -17.07 9.09
C ASN A 242 -28.01 -17.99 8.01
N VAL A 243 -26.69 -17.96 7.83
CA VAL A 243 -25.96 -19.04 7.14
C VAL A 243 -25.66 -20.12 8.17
N GLU A 244 -26.08 -21.34 7.86
CA GLU A 244 -26.09 -22.48 8.78
C GLU A 244 -24.73 -22.81 9.39
N ALA A 245 -24.77 -23.03 10.70
CA ALA A 245 -23.73 -23.48 11.59
C ALA A 245 -23.25 -24.90 11.26
N ALA A 246 -21.96 -25.07 10.95
CA ALA A 246 -21.31 -26.39 11.07
C ALA A 246 -19.76 -26.36 11.16
N LEU A 247 -19.05 -25.33 10.67
CA LEU A 247 -17.58 -25.40 10.52
C LEU A 247 -16.77 -24.21 11.06
N PHE A 248 -17.44 -23.14 11.48
CA PHE A 248 -16.80 -21.98 12.10
C PHE A 248 -17.55 -21.67 13.41
N PRO A 249 -16.90 -21.15 14.48
CA PRO A 249 -17.66 -20.37 15.45
C PRO A 249 -18.45 -19.34 14.63
N PRO A 250 -19.72 -19.06 14.95
CA PRO A 250 -20.57 -18.22 14.13
C PRO A 250 -19.91 -16.86 13.90
N ILE A 251 -19.23 -16.69 12.75
CA ILE A 251 -18.80 -15.40 12.23
C ILE A 251 -20.09 -14.78 11.70
N THR A 252 -20.89 -14.22 12.59
CA THR A 252 -22.16 -13.59 12.26
C THR A 252 -21.92 -12.12 12.00
N GLY A 253 -21.44 -11.79 10.80
CA GLY A 253 -21.24 -10.40 10.39
C GLY A 253 -19.86 -10.15 9.81
N ASN A 254 -19.66 -8.92 9.34
CA ASN A 254 -18.45 -8.40 8.69
C ASN A 254 -17.23 -8.27 9.63
N ASP A 255 -17.08 -9.19 10.58
CA ASP A 255 -16.05 -9.11 11.61
C ASP A 255 -14.68 -9.46 10.99
N MET A 256 -13.77 -8.50 11.02
CA MET A 256 -12.41 -8.66 10.52
C MET A 256 -11.47 -9.05 11.67
N PHE A 257 -10.62 -10.06 11.48
CA PHE A 257 -9.81 -10.60 12.58
C PHE A 257 -8.32 -10.66 12.22
N GLY A 258 -7.44 -10.23 13.12
CA GLY A 258 -6.00 -10.51 12.99
C GLY A 258 -5.34 -9.74 11.85
N GLY A 259 -4.92 -8.50 12.09
CA GLY A 259 -4.35 -7.66 11.01
C GLY A 259 -3.09 -8.26 10.36
N ASN A 260 -2.27 -9.02 11.11
CA ASN A 260 -1.18 -9.82 10.51
C ASN A 260 -1.41 -11.32 10.62
N LEU A 261 -1.73 -11.80 11.82
CA LEU A 261 -1.81 -13.22 12.13
C LEU A 261 -3.18 -13.57 12.70
N TYR A 262 -3.84 -14.54 12.05
CA TYR A 262 -5.10 -15.11 12.46
C TYR A 262 -4.91 -16.59 12.84
N VAL A 263 -5.25 -16.95 14.08
CA VAL A 263 -5.06 -18.30 14.63
C VAL A 263 -6.38 -18.80 15.22
N VAL A 264 -6.95 -19.86 14.63
CA VAL A 264 -8.21 -20.45 15.11
C VAL A 264 -8.11 -21.96 15.24
N ARG A 265 -8.59 -22.51 16.36
CA ARG A 265 -8.54 -23.96 16.68
C ARG A 265 -7.17 -24.58 16.46
N SER A 266 -6.12 -23.81 16.75
CA SER A 266 -4.76 -24.12 16.35
C SER A 266 -3.77 -24.02 17.51
N ILE A 267 -2.55 -24.50 17.29
CA ILE A 267 -1.43 -24.27 18.18
C ILE A 267 -0.45 -23.33 17.47
N ALA A 268 -0.20 -22.17 18.05
CA ALA A 268 0.75 -21.20 17.52
C ALA A 268 1.87 -20.96 18.53
N THR A 269 3.12 -21.07 18.09
CA THR A 269 4.30 -20.68 18.87
C THR A 269 5.06 -19.60 18.13
N ILE A 270 5.14 -18.41 18.71
CA ILE A 270 5.73 -17.21 18.11
C ILE A 270 6.88 -16.77 19.01
N PHE A 271 8.07 -16.58 18.46
CA PHE A 271 9.19 -16.09 19.25
C PHE A 271 10.15 -15.21 18.46
N ASP A 272 10.84 -14.30 19.16
CA ASP A 272 11.88 -13.43 18.63
C ASP A 272 11.43 -12.66 17.37
N SER A 273 10.15 -12.27 17.30
CA SER A 273 9.54 -11.71 16.08
C SER A 273 9.08 -10.26 16.30
N LYS A 274 8.73 -9.58 15.19
CA LYS A 274 8.23 -8.21 15.21
C LYS A 274 6.94 -8.08 14.40
N PHE A 275 5.95 -7.45 15.00
CA PHE A 275 4.71 -7.02 14.38
C PHE A 275 4.63 -5.50 14.45
N ARG A 276 4.48 -4.87 13.29
CA ARG A 276 4.37 -3.42 13.18
C ARG A 276 3.21 -3.05 12.27
N GLY A 277 2.17 -2.49 12.84
CA GLY A 277 1.06 -1.90 12.11
C GLY A 277 1.46 -0.56 11.49
N ARG A 278 0.47 0.11 10.90
CA ARG A 278 0.67 1.36 10.19
C ARG A 278 0.02 2.49 10.99
N TYR A 279 0.71 2.99 12.00
CA TYR A 279 0.26 4.19 12.71
C TYR A 279 0.43 5.41 11.80
N PHE A 280 -0.64 5.77 11.09
CA PHE A 280 -0.75 7.06 10.43
C PHE A 280 -1.34 8.03 11.45
N GLY A 281 -0.50 8.89 12.03
CA GLY A 281 -0.93 9.87 13.03
C GLY A 281 -2.17 10.64 12.60
N ASP A 282 -3.12 10.83 13.53
CA ASP A 282 -4.35 11.63 13.53
C ASP A 282 -5.30 11.59 12.31
N THR A 283 -4.94 10.96 11.20
CA THR A 283 -5.81 10.81 10.03
C THR A 283 -6.74 9.61 10.22
N LEU A 284 -7.93 9.92 10.70
CA LEU A 284 -9.14 9.10 10.82
C LEU A 284 -9.42 8.30 9.52
N TRP A 285 -8.78 7.14 9.35
CA TRP A 285 -9.13 6.20 8.30
C TRP A 285 -10.12 5.16 8.83
N ILE A 286 -11.28 5.10 8.17
CA ILE A 286 -12.46 4.31 8.53
C ILE A 286 -12.43 2.95 7.79
N GLY A 287 -11.29 2.26 7.69
CA GLY A 287 -11.30 0.99 6.95
C GLY A 287 -10.00 0.24 6.72
N VAL A 288 -8.99 0.38 7.58
CA VAL A 288 -7.69 -0.32 7.37
C VAL A 288 -7.27 -1.24 8.51
N ASP A 289 -8.10 -1.36 9.53
CA ASP A 289 -7.75 -2.02 10.78
C ASP A 289 -8.70 -3.19 11.04
N ALA A 290 -8.13 -4.32 11.49
CA ALA A 290 -8.93 -5.47 11.90
C ALA A 290 -9.93 -5.03 12.98
N TRP A 291 -11.10 -5.66 13.01
CA TRP A 291 -12.07 -5.45 14.08
C TRP A 291 -11.45 -5.94 15.40
N LEU A 292 -10.90 -7.15 15.41
CA LEU A 292 -10.28 -7.75 16.59
C LEU A 292 -8.82 -8.17 16.34
N GLY A 293 -7.93 -7.87 17.28
CA GLY A 293 -6.57 -8.41 17.30
C GLY A 293 -5.67 -7.81 16.23
N GLY A 294 -5.22 -6.56 16.39
CA GLY A 294 -4.57 -5.83 15.30
C GLY A 294 -3.29 -6.48 14.81
N ALA A 295 -2.46 -6.99 15.71
CA ALA A 295 -1.33 -7.82 15.33
C ALA A 295 -1.73 -9.29 15.22
N ILE A 296 -2.31 -9.81 16.30
CA ILE A 296 -2.56 -11.24 16.50
C ILE A 296 -4.00 -11.41 16.99
N PHE A 297 -4.76 -12.23 16.27
CA PHE A 297 -6.04 -12.76 16.72
C PHE A 297 -5.91 -14.25 17.00
N SER A 298 -6.36 -14.69 18.18
CA SER A 298 -6.29 -16.07 18.63
C SER A 298 -7.63 -16.51 19.23
N ALA A 299 -8.39 -17.36 18.54
CA ALA A 299 -9.64 -17.91 19.05
C ALA A 299 -9.63 -19.44 19.12
N ALA A 300 -10.23 -20.03 20.17
CA ALA A 300 -10.28 -21.49 20.33
C ALA A 300 -8.91 -22.18 20.25
N SER A 301 -7.83 -21.47 20.60
CA SER A 301 -6.45 -21.85 20.25
C SER A 301 -5.53 -21.84 21.46
N THR A 302 -4.38 -22.51 21.33
CA THR A 302 -3.25 -22.37 22.26
C THR A 302 -2.17 -21.55 21.58
N THR A 303 -1.96 -20.32 22.03
CA THR A 303 -1.05 -19.36 21.41
C THR A 303 0.03 -18.95 22.40
N TYR A 304 1.29 -19.15 22.01
CA TYR A 304 2.47 -18.75 22.77
C TYR A 304 3.21 -17.63 22.06
N VAL A 305 3.53 -16.55 22.75
CA VAL A 305 4.21 -15.35 22.22
C VAL A 305 5.37 -15.00 23.14
N TYR A 306 6.61 -15.20 22.66
CA TYR A 306 7.83 -14.99 23.43
C TYR A 306 8.73 -13.92 22.80
N ARG A 307 9.34 -13.02 23.59
CA ARG A 307 10.39 -12.08 23.11
C ARG A 307 10.02 -11.36 21.81
N THR A 308 8.77 -10.93 21.71
CA THR A 308 8.20 -10.38 20.48
C THR A 308 7.83 -8.91 20.70
N THR A 309 8.07 -8.07 19.70
CA THR A 309 7.63 -6.66 19.71
C THR A 309 6.36 -6.52 18.89
N ILE A 310 5.31 -5.94 19.48
CA ILE A 310 4.01 -5.68 18.84
C ILE A 310 3.74 -4.19 18.95
N SER A 311 3.56 -3.52 17.81
CA SER A 311 3.37 -2.07 17.85
C SER A 311 2.54 -1.49 16.72
N ASN A 312 1.99 -0.30 16.95
CA ASN A 312 1.41 0.57 15.93
C ASN A 312 0.16 -0.01 15.25
N PHE A 313 -0.63 -0.79 15.98
CA PHE A 313 -1.92 -1.27 15.52
C PHE A 313 -3.04 -0.40 16.06
N ARG A 314 -4.11 -0.27 15.29
CA ARG A 314 -5.38 0.25 15.76
C ARG A 314 -6.44 -0.81 15.44
N THR A 315 -7.40 -1.06 16.31
CA THR A 315 -8.55 -1.96 16.06
C THR A 315 -9.76 -1.48 16.84
N TYR A 316 -10.89 -2.20 16.70
CA TYR A 316 -12.00 -2.03 17.62
C TYR A 316 -11.64 -2.59 19.00
N GLU A 317 -11.16 -3.82 19.06
CA GLU A 317 -10.74 -4.46 20.31
C GLU A 317 -9.42 -5.23 20.14
N GLY A 318 -8.62 -5.31 21.22
CA GLY A 318 -7.35 -6.00 21.21
C GLY A 318 -6.35 -5.39 20.23
N GLY A 319 -6.02 -4.10 20.37
CA GLY A 319 -5.18 -3.36 19.42
C GLY A 319 -3.89 -4.12 19.06
N GLY A 320 -3.17 -4.63 20.05
CA GLY A 320 -2.07 -5.56 19.83
C GLY A 320 -2.55 -7.00 19.63
N VAL A 321 -3.05 -7.62 20.70
CA VAL A 321 -3.42 -9.04 20.75
C VAL A 321 -4.86 -9.19 21.24
N PHE A 322 -5.64 -10.00 20.53
CA PHE A 322 -6.96 -10.45 20.95
C PHE A 322 -6.95 -11.97 21.16
N ALA A 323 -7.44 -12.44 22.31
CA ALA A 323 -7.52 -13.85 22.64
C ALA A 323 -8.89 -14.24 23.21
N SER A 324 -9.53 -15.23 22.59
CA SER A 324 -10.85 -15.76 22.97
C SER A 324 -10.87 -17.30 22.97
N GLU A 325 -11.72 -17.91 23.80
CA GLU A 325 -11.97 -19.34 23.92
C GLU A 325 -10.73 -20.27 24.00
N GLY A 326 -9.62 -19.87 24.63
CA GLY A 326 -8.40 -20.69 24.54
C GLY A 326 -7.37 -20.51 25.65
N TYR A 327 -6.10 -20.67 25.27
CA TYR A 327 -4.96 -20.39 26.13
C TYR A 327 -4.01 -19.44 25.39
N VAL A 328 -3.61 -18.35 26.05
CA VAL A 328 -2.59 -17.44 25.52
C VAL A 328 -1.47 -17.21 26.54
N GLU A 329 -0.22 -17.40 26.14
CA GLU A 329 0.95 -17.08 26.96
C GLU A 329 1.78 -16.01 26.26
N VAL A 330 1.98 -14.87 26.94
CA VAL A 330 2.75 -13.72 26.44
C VAL A 330 3.90 -13.45 27.39
N VAL A 331 5.13 -13.65 26.93
CA VAL A 331 6.32 -13.67 27.81
C VAL A 331 7.48 -12.90 27.21
N GLU A 332 8.09 -12.01 27.99
CA GLU A 332 9.23 -11.18 27.56
C GLU A 332 8.93 -10.31 26.33
N CYS A 333 7.66 -9.93 26.11
CA CYS A 333 7.24 -9.14 24.97
C CYS A 333 7.24 -7.62 25.24
N THR A 334 7.37 -6.83 24.18
CA THR A 334 7.14 -5.38 24.20
C THR A 334 5.91 -5.09 23.36
N ILE A 335 4.85 -4.57 23.97
CA ILE A 335 3.58 -4.24 23.33
C ILE A 335 3.40 -2.73 23.47
N GLU A 336 3.61 -1.99 22.38
CA GLU A 336 3.70 -0.52 22.44
C GLU A 336 2.85 0.18 21.39
N THR A 337 2.31 1.35 21.73
CA THR A 337 1.60 2.25 20.79
C THR A 337 0.49 1.56 19.99
N ASN A 338 -0.27 0.68 20.64
CA ASN A 338 -1.43 0.02 20.04
C ASN A 338 -2.73 0.65 20.56
N GLU A 339 -3.74 0.75 19.71
CA GLU A 339 -4.97 1.45 19.96
C GLU A 339 -6.18 0.51 19.77
N ALA A 340 -7.08 0.45 20.73
CA ALA A 340 -8.42 -0.11 20.55
C ALA A 340 -9.38 1.09 20.61
N ASN A 341 -10.10 1.44 19.56
CA ASN A 341 -10.93 2.64 19.58
C ASN A 341 -12.23 2.41 18.83
N GLU A 342 -13.30 3.06 19.30
CA GLU A 342 -14.53 3.22 18.54
C GLU A 342 -14.20 3.93 17.21
N VAL A 343 -14.21 3.16 16.12
CA VAL A 343 -14.06 3.73 14.80
C VAL A 343 -15.37 4.46 14.48
N PHE A 344 -15.32 5.80 14.49
CA PHE A 344 -16.43 6.65 14.07
C PHE A 344 -16.73 6.35 12.59
N LEU A 345 -17.77 5.57 12.31
CA LEU A 345 -18.14 5.14 10.95
C LEU A 345 -18.69 6.27 10.05
N GLY A 346 -18.58 7.54 10.45
CA GLY A 346 -18.99 8.71 9.65
C GLY A 346 -20.50 8.82 9.39
N THR A 347 -21.29 7.81 9.76
CA THR A 347 -22.75 7.82 9.82
C THR A 347 -23.18 7.99 11.27
N ASP A 348 -24.26 8.72 11.54
CA ASP A 348 -24.86 8.96 12.88
C ASP A 348 -25.30 7.69 13.64
N ILE A 349 -24.84 6.51 13.24
CA ILE A 349 -24.99 5.24 13.96
C ILE A 349 -23.80 5.11 14.91
N PHE A 350 -24.00 5.58 16.14
CA PHE A 350 -23.13 5.24 17.25
C PHE A 350 -23.27 3.75 17.53
N ILE A 351 -22.24 2.97 17.23
CA ILE A 351 -22.08 1.66 17.84
C ILE A 351 -21.56 1.98 19.25
N ASP A 352 -22.41 1.80 20.25
CA ASP A 352 -22.13 2.16 21.65
C ASP A 352 -21.14 1.20 22.34
N ASP A 353 -20.48 0.29 21.63
CA ASP A 353 -19.50 -0.61 22.26
C ASP A 353 -18.12 0.05 22.27
N ALA A 354 -17.60 0.21 23.48
CA ALA A 354 -16.29 0.77 23.72
C ALA A 354 -15.18 -0.12 23.17
N GLY A 355 -14.13 0.46 22.61
CA GLY A 355 -12.93 -0.31 22.27
C GLY A 355 -12.25 -0.83 23.54
N PHE A 356 -11.95 -2.13 23.58
CA PHE A 356 -11.33 -2.79 24.74
C PHE A 356 -9.90 -3.26 24.46
N GLY A 357 -8.99 -3.00 25.41
CA GLY A 357 -7.65 -3.58 25.47
C GLY A 357 -6.72 -3.16 24.33
N GLY A 358 -6.17 -1.93 24.40
CA GLY A 358 -5.27 -1.40 23.37
C GLY A 358 -4.06 -2.30 23.09
N GLY A 359 -3.45 -2.89 24.12
CA GLY A 359 -2.33 -3.82 23.99
C GLY A 359 -2.76 -5.29 23.93
N LEU A 360 -3.53 -5.75 24.93
CA LEU A 360 -4.00 -7.13 25.04
C LEU A 360 -5.46 -7.19 25.53
N TYR A 361 -6.30 -7.94 24.82
CA TYR A 361 -7.66 -8.26 25.25
C TYR A 361 -7.85 -9.78 25.36
N VAL A 362 -8.33 -10.23 26.51
CA VAL A 362 -8.60 -11.65 26.83
C VAL A 362 -10.07 -11.83 27.24
N THR A 363 -10.79 -12.70 26.54
CA THR A 363 -12.24 -12.91 26.73
C THR A 363 -12.66 -14.40 26.65
N ASP A 364 -13.95 -14.69 26.84
CA ASP A 364 -14.63 -15.96 26.58
C ASP A 364 -14.03 -17.16 27.30
N GLY A 365 -13.71 -16.97 28.59
CA GLY A 365 -13.13 -18.03 29.40
C GLY A 365 -11.67 -18.37 29.04
N THR A 366 -11.01 -17.53 28.25
CA THR A 366 -9.59 -17.72 27.92
C THR A 366 -8.71 -17.69 29.16
N GLU A 367 -7.78 -18.62 29.23
CA GLU A 367 -6.69 -18.62 30.20
C GLU A 367 -5.50 -17.85 29.62
N ALA A 368 -5.03 -16.81 30.30
CA ALA A 368 -3.85 -16.06 29.89
C ALA A 368 -2.73 -16.06 30.93
N LEU A 369 -1.49 -16.22 30.47
CA LEU A 369 -0.29 -16.03 31.27
C LEU A 369 0.54 -14.90 30.67
N VAL A 370 0.70 -13.80 31.42
CA VAL A 370 1.51 -12.66 30.99
C VAL A 370 2.71 -12.51 31.93
N HIS A 371 3.92 -12.68 31.39
CA HIS A 371 5.14 -12.70 32.21
C HIS A 371 6.24 -11.81 31.65
N THR A 372 6.81 -10.91 32.46
CA THR A 372 7.97 -10.08 32.07
C THR A 372 7.73 -9.26 30.79
N CYS A 373 6.49 -8.79 30.57
CA CYS A 373 6.16 -7.95 29.41
C CYS A 373 6.28 -6.46 29.72
N THR A 374 6.45 -5.65 28.68
CA THR A 374 6.38 -4.18 28.74
C THR A 374 5.19 -3.71 27.91
N PHE A 375 4.30 -2.92 28.52
CA PHE A 375 3.21 -2.22 27.85
C PHE A 375 3.50 -0.72 27.89
N ASP A 376 3.63 -0.07 26.73
CA ASP A 376 4.03 1.35 26.62
C ASP A 376 3.20 2.09 25.57
N GLY A 377 2.45 3.11 25.97
CA GLY A 377 1.65 3.95 25.07
C GLY A 377 0.48 3.24 24.39
N ASN A 378 -0.06 2.15 24.96
CA ASN A 378 -1.27 1.53 24.39
C ASN A 378 -2.53 2.22 24.93
N PHE A 379 -3.53 2.39 24.06
CA PHE A 379 -4.73 3.15 24.34
C PHE A 379 -5.99 2.35 24.03
N ALA A 380 -6.99 2.42 24.90
CA ALA A 380 -8.34 1.93 24.63
C ALA A 380 -9.32 3.11 24.75
N GLY A 381 -9.98 3.46 23.65
CA GLY A 381 -10.94 4.55 23.52
C GLY A 381 -12.37 4.04 23.64
N GLY A 382 -13.16 4.69 24.49
CA GLY A 382 -14.61 4.46 24.62
C GLY A 382 -15.05 3.97 26.00
N CYS A 383 -14.25 3.19 26.71
CA CYS A 383 -14.72 2.40 27.86
C CYS A 383 -15.06 3.18 29.14
N CYS A 384 -14.85 4.50 29.17
CA CYS A 384 -14.91 5.24 30.44
C CYS A 384 -15.52 6.65 30.35
N ALA A 385 -15.59 7.31 29.19
CA ALA A 385 -15.86 8.76 29.17
C ALA A 385 -17.29 9.13 29.62
N LYS A 386 -18.33 8.43 29.12
CA LYS A 386 -19.73 8.84 29.39
C LYS A 386 -20.17 8.68 30.85
N ASP A 387 -19.71 7.63 31.55
CA ASP A 387 -20.09 7.39 32.96
C ASP A 387 -19.14 8.01 33.99
N LEU A 388 -17.87 8.28 33.65
CA LEU A 388 -16.94 9.03 34.51
C LEU A 388 -17.09 10.56 34.37
N GLU A 389 -17.53 11.08 33.22
CA GLU A 389 -17.90 12.51 33.10
C GLU A 389 -19.07 12.85 34.03
N ALA A 390 -20.03 11.92 34.22
CA ALA A 390 -21.11 12.08 35.19
C ALA A 390 -20.61 12.12 36.66
N ARG A 391 -19.36 11.70 36.92
CA ARG A 391 -18.72 11.70 38.26
C ARG A 391 -17.63 12.76 38.42
N GLY A 392 -17.36 13.58 37.39
CA GLY A 392 -16.47 14.75 37.47
C GLY A 392 -14.98 14.44 37.62
N THR A 393 -14.55 13.21 37.31
CA THR A 393 -13.13 12.81 37.33
C THR A 393 -12.68 12.54 35.90
N GLY A 394 -12.21 13.58 35.20
CA GLY A 394 -11.63 13.44 33.86
C GLY A 394 -10.34 12.62 33.92
N VAL A 395 -10.45 11.33 33.67
CA VAL A 395 -9.31 10.41 33.60
C VAL A 395 -9.25 9.88 32.16
N ASP A 396 -8.41 10.52 31.33
CA ASP A 396 -8.07 10.10 29.96
C ASP A 396 -7.12 8.87 29.95
N GLY A 397 -7.33 7.92 30.87
CA GLY A 397 -6.49 6.72 30.98
C GLY A 397 -7.05 5.59 30.14
N GLY A 398 -6.42 5.28 29.00
CA GLY A 398 -6.80 4.16 28.14
C GLY A 398 -6.34 2.83 28.74
N ASP A 399 -7.18 1.80 28.65
CA ASP A 399 -6.83 0.46 29.11
C ASP A 399 -5.83 -0.20 28.14
N SER A 400 -4.60 -0.42 28.62
CA SER A 400 -3.59 -1.18 27.88
C SER A 400 -3.89 -2.67 27.85
N MET A 401 -4.57 -3.18 28.87
CA MET A 401 -4.99 -4.58 28.92
C MET A 401 -6.37 -4.70 29.53
N TYR A 402 -7.22 -5.49 28.88
CA TYR A 402 -8.59 -5.74 29.31
C TYR A 402 -8.84 -7.25 29.43
N ILE A 403 -9.55 -7.66 30.48
CA ILE A 403 -9.87 -9.05 30.77
C ILE A 403 -11.36 -9.14 31.10
N GLU A 404 -12.11 -9.85 30.27
CA GLU A 404 -13.56 -10.01 30.43
C GLU A 404 -13.93 -11.00 31.54
N ALA A 405 -15.17 -10.92 32.02
CA ALA A 405 -15.71 -11.87 32.97
C ALA A 405 -15.58 -13.32 32.47
N GLY A 406 -15.09 -14.21 33.34
CA GLY A 406 -14.88 -15.62 33.01
C GLY A 406 -13.46 -15.96 32.52
N ALA A 407 -12.72 -15.00 31.96
CA ALA A 407 -11.31 -15.19 31.66
C ALA A 407 -10.46 -15.29 32.95
N THR A 408 -9.36 -16.05 32.88
CA THR A 408 -8.41 -16.20 34.00
C THR A 408 -7.04 -15.73 33.57
N VAL A 409 -6.47 -14.74 34.26
CA VAL A 409 -5.14 -14.22 33.93
C VAL A 409 -4.18 -14.30 35.11
N SER A 410 -2.98 -14.79 34.84
CA SER A 410 -1.82 -14.72 35.74
C SER A 410 -0.82 -13.71 35.20
N ILE A 411 -0.55 -12.63 35.95
CA ILE A 411 0.42 -11.60 35.56
C ILE A 411 1.60 -11.60 36.52
N ALA A 412 2.81 -11.71 35.99
CA ALA A 412 4.04 -11.68 36.79
C ALA A 412 5.13 -10.83 36.14
N ALA A 413 5.86 -10.07 36.95
CA ALA A 413 7.03 -9.29 36.55
C ALA A 413 6.83 -8.31 35.35
N THR A 414 5.59 -7.91 35.07
CA THR A 414 5.23 -7.08 33.91
C THR A 414 5.25 -5.59 34.29
N THR A 415 5.75 -4.74 33.40
CA THR A 415 5.78 -3.29 33.57
C THR A 415 4.81 -2.61 32.60
N ALA A 416 4.15 -1.56 33.08
CA ALA A 416 3.30 -0.68 32.30
C ALA A 416 3.72 0.77 32.60
N ASP A 417 3.56 1.69 31.64
CA ASP A 417 3.78 3.12 31.86
C ASP A 417 2.69 3.73 32.76
N SER A 418 2.78 5.04 33.05
CA SER A 418 1.81 5.72 33.93
C SER A 418 0.41 5.85 33.34
N ASP A 419 0.30 5.74 32.02
CA ASP A 419 -0.92 6.04 31.27
C ASP A 419 -1.64 4.74 30.88
N SER A 420 -0.96 3.60 31.04
CA SER A 420 -1.44 2.24 30.82
C SER A 420 -2.23 1.71 32.02
N ALA A 421 -3.54 1.53 31.86
CA ALA A 421 -4.38 0.87 32.86
C ALA A 421 -4.56 -0.64 32.58
N PHE A 422 -4.71 -1.43 33.66
CA PHE A 422 -5.12 -2.84 33.61
C PHE A 422 -6.54 -2.98 34.13
N TRP A 423 -7.49 -3.35 33.26
CA TRP A 423 -8.88 -3.57 33.62
C TRP A 423 -9.24 -5.04 33.66
N VAL A 424 -10.05 -5.43 34.66
CA VAL A 424 -10.60 -6.79 34.77
C VAL A 424 -12.04 -6.70 35.26
N GLU A 425 -12.96 -7.29 34.53
CA GLU A 425 -14.37 -7.28 34.87
C GLU A 425 -14.73 -8.12 36.11
N PRO A 426 -15.82 -7.77 36.82
CA PRO A 426 -16.36 -8.58 37.92
C PRO A 426 -16.67 -10.01 37.46
N GLY A 427 -16.08 -11.00 38.13
CA GLY A 427 -16.23 -12.42 37.78
C GLY A 427 -15.02 -13.02 37.03
N GLY A 428 -14.15 -12.18 36.45
CA GLY A 428 -12.82 -12.59 36.02
C GLY A 428 -11.97 -13.01 37.23
N ARG A 429 -11.41 -14.23 37.21
CA ARG A 429 -10.60 -14.71 38.34
C ARG A 429 -9.15 -14.29 38.15
N ARG A 430 -8.68 -13.34 38.97
CA ARG A 430 -7.24 -13.03 39.07
C ARG A 430 -6.54 -14.03 39.97
N SER A 431 -5.41 -14.56 39.54
CA SER A 431 -4.46 -15.24 40.43
C SER A 431 -3.26 -14.33 40.71
N ASN A 432 -3.00 -14.07 42.00
CA ASN A 432 -1.89 -13.34 42.62
C ASN A 432 -1.01 -12.45 41.69
N LEU A 433 -1.28 -11.13 41.67
CA LEU A 433 -0.39 -10.14 41.06
C LEU A 433 0.83 -9.92 41.98
N ARG A 434 2.01 -10.36 41.54
CA ARG A 434 3.27 -10.18 42.27
C ARG A 434 4.21 -9.27 41.48
N LEU A 435 4.52 -8.10 42.04
CA LEU A 435 5.41 -7.12 41.40
C LEU A 435 6.87 -7.61 41.38
N PRO A 436 7.72 -7.09 40.47
CA PRO A 436 9.13 -7.44 40.39
C PRO A 436 9.93 -7.28 41.69
N ASP A 437 9.47 -6.41 42.61
CA ASP A 437 10.10 -6.19 43.91
C ASP A 437 9.59 -7.11 45.03
N GLY A 438 8.76 -8.11 44.70
CA GLY A 438 8.23 -9.09 45.63
C GLY A 438 7.02 -8.61 46.44
N ARG A 439 6.52 -7.39 46.20
CA ARG A 439 5.25 -6.94 46.79
C ARG A 439 4.08 -7.69 46.15
N GLU A 440 3.28 -8.30 46.99
CA GLU A 440 1.95 -8.80 46.62
C GLU A 440 0.97 -7.64 46.72
N PHE A 441 0.26 -7.34 45.63
CA PHE A 441 -0.90 -6.48 45.70
C PHE A 441 -2.08 -7.34 46.20
N ALA A 442 -2.46 -7.16 47.47
CA ALA A 442 -3.72 -7.65 47.97
C ALA A 442 -4.85 -6.75 47.41
N LEU A 443 -5.32 -7.07 46.21
CA LEU A 443 -6.64 -6.61 45.78
C LEU A 443 -7.64 -7.45 46.56
N THR A 444 -8.25 -6.86 47.58
CA THR A 444 -9.33 -7.47 48.34
C THR A 444 -10.41 -7.94 47.36
N ASN A 445 -10.84 -9.20 47.50
CA ASN A 445 -11.97 -9.77 46.76
C ASN A 445 -13.11 -8.74 46.70
N ALA A 446 -13.36 -8.16 45.53
CA ALA A 446 -14.54 -7.34 45.28
C ALA A 446 -15.73 -8.30 45.18
N THR A 447 -16.24 -8.74 46.33
CA THR A 447 -17.53 -9.44 46.41
C THR A 447 -18.72 -8.48 46.40
N ASP A 448 -18.47 -7.17 46.39
CA ASP A 448 -19.46 -6.12 46.20
C ASP A 448 -19.09 -5.30 44.96
N GLU A 449 -20.11 -4.88 44.20
CA GLU A 449 -20.18 -4.15 42.90
C GLU A 449 -19.27 -2.91 42.77
N THR A 450 -17.98 -3.04 43.07
CA THR A 450 -17.01 -1.94 43.09
C THR A 450 -15.84 -2.25 42.16
N PHE A 451 -15.73 -1.39 41.15
CA PHE A 451 -14.69 -1.37 40.13
C PHE A 451 -13.29 -1.18 40.75
N GLY A 452 -12.32 -2.01 40.37
CA GLY A 452 -10.96 -1.98 40.91
C GLY A 452 -9.93 -1.53 39.89
N HIS A 453 -9.54 -0.25 39.93
CA HIS A 453 -8.36 0.24 39.19
C HIS A 453 -7.07 -0.11 39.95
N ALA A 454 -6.09 -0.72 39.27
CA ALA A 454 -4.76 -0.93 39.82
C ALA A 454 -3.76 0.01 39.13
N ILE A 455 -3.55 1.21 39.69
CA ILE A 455 -2.53 2.15 39.21
C ILE A 455 -1.17 1.74 39.78
N ILE A 456 -0.24 1.30 38.92
CA ILE A 456 1.13 0.95 39.32
C ILE A 456 1.97 2.24 39.39
N ASN A 457 1.94 2.92 40.54
CA ASN A 457 2.84 4.05 40.78
C ASN A 457 4.27 3.55 41.05
N ASN A 458 5.17 3.69 40.08
CA ASN A 458 6.60 3.48 40.28
C ASN A 458 7.19 4.57 41.19
N PRO A 459 7.79 4.24 42.35
CA PRO A 459 8.50 5.24 43.14
C PRO A 459 9.77 5.72 42.40
N PRO A 460 10.18 7.00 42.56
CA PRO A 460 11.37 7.54 41.91
C PRO A 460 12.61 6.71 42.30
N SER A 461 13.39 6.33 41.28
CA SER A 461 14.54 5.45 41.41
C SER A 461 15.53 5.98 42.45
N LYS A 462 15.69 5.26 43.57
CA LYS A 462 16.84 5.45 44.45
C LYS A 462 18.08 5.00 43.69
N LYS A 463 18.96 5.94 43.37
CA LYS A 463 20.32 5.69 42.85
C LYS A 463 20.98 4.57 43.65
N GLN A 464 21.07 3.38 43.07
CA GLN A 464 21.89 2.31 43.62
C GLN A 464 23.35 2.70 43.46
N ALA A 465 24.08 2.69 44.58
CA ALA A 465 25.52 2.87 44.60
C ALA A 465 26.18 1.73 43.81
N THR A 466 26.78 2.05 42.67
CA THR A 466 27.61 1.13 41.90
C THR A 466 28.82 0.72 42.73
N ARG A 467 28.88 -0.56 43.12
CA ARG A 467 30.10 -1.16 43.67
C ARG A 467 31.15 -1.17 42.56
N GLY A 468 32.20 -0.37 42.74
CA GLY A 468 33.33 -0.27 41.82
C GLY A 468 34.00 -1.63 41.61
N ILE A 469 34.06 -2.07 40.35
CA ILE A 469 34.90 -3.19 39.93
C ILE A 469 36.37 -2.76 40.11
N PRO A 470 37.22 -3.53 40.80
CA PRO A 470 38.61 -3.14 41.01
C PRO A 470 39.33 -3.02 39.66
N LEU A 471 39.91 -1.84 39.42
CA LEU A 471 40.61 -1.43 38.19
C LEU A 471 41.67 -2.45 37.72
N LYS A 472 42.15 -3.33 38.62
CA LYS A 472 43.10 -4.39 38.33
C LYS A 472 42.55 -5.54 37.48
N VAL A 473 41.23 -5.70 37.36
CA VAL A 473 40.58 -6.73 36.51
C VAL A 473 40.16 -6.16 35.15
N LEU A 474 39.89 -4.85 35.06
CA LEU A 474 39.41 -4.22 33.83
C LEU A 474 40.52 -4.08 32.77
N VAL A 475 41.74 -3.75 33.19
CA VAL A 475 42.86 -3.49 32.26
C VAL A 475 43.27 -4.75 31.46
N PRO A 476 43.42 -5.95 32.06
CA PRO A 476 43.75 -7.15 31.29
C PRO A 476 42.66 -7.55 30.30
N VAL A 477 41.38 -7.37 30.65
CA VAL A 477 40.23 -7.74 29.80
C VAL A 477 40.13 -6.80 28.61
N VAL A 478 40.29 -5.49 28.82
CA VAL A 478 40.29 -4.50 27.73
C VAL A 478 41.47 -4.72 26.78
N VAL A 479 42.66 -5.03 27.31
CA VAL A 479 43.85 -5.33 26.50
C VAL A 479 43.66 -6.64 25.70
N ALA A 480 43.06 -7.68 26.30
CA ALA A 480 42.78 -8.93 25.61
C ALA A 480 41.74 -8.75 24.48
N CYS A 481 40.67 -7.98 24.72
CA CYS A 481 39.67 -7.65 23.70
C CYS A 481 40.28 -6.81 22.56
N PHE A 482 41.14 -5.84 22.88
CA PHE A 482 41.80 -5.01 21.88
C PHE A 482 42.78 -5.82 21.01
N LEU A 483 43.54 -6.73 21.63
CA LEU A 483 44.43 -7.64 20.90
C LEU A 483 43.64 -8.64 20.05
N ALA A 484 42.48 -9.13 20.51
CA ALA A 484 41.61 -9.99 19.73
C ALA A 484 41.07 -9.27 18.48
N VAL A 485 40.67 -8.00 18.59
CA VAL A 485 40.21 -7.19 17.44
C VAL A 485 41.34 -6.96 16.42
N ILE A 486 42.57 -6.68 16.89
CA ILE A 486 43.73 -6.53 16.02
C ILE A 486 44.07 -7.86 15.33
N PHE A 487 44.03 -8.97 16.06
CA PHE A 487 44.35 -10.30 15.53
C PHE A 487 43.31 -10.77 14.50
N THR A 488 42.02 -10.49 14.73
CA THR A 488 40.94 -10.76 13.77
C THR A 488 41.09 -9.92 12.51
N ARG A 489 41.45 -8.64 12.62
CA ARG A 489 41.73 -7.81 11.44
C ARG A 489 42.97 -8.27 10.67
N PHE A 490 44.00 -8.77 11.37
CA PHE A 490 45.21 -9.29 10.74
C PHE A 490 44.98 -10.64 10.04
N LEU A 491 44.10 -11.50 10.58
CA LEU A 491 43.69 -12.76 9.96
C LEU A 491 42.78 -12.53 8.75
N CYS A 492 41.87 -11.54 8.81
CA CYS A 492 41.03 -11.16 7.67
C CYS A 492 41.84 -10.55 6.52
N ALA A 493 42.93 -9.83 6.81
CA ALA A 493 43.79 -9.23 5.77
C ALA A 493 44.64 -10.26 4.98
N ARG A 494 44.75 -11.52 5.45
CA ARG A 494 45.60 -12.55 4.81
C ARG A 494 44.86 -13.63 4.03
N LYS A 495 43.52 -13.69 4.08
CA LYS A 495 42.73 -14.52 3.16
C LYS A 495 42.22 -13.67 2.00
N ILE A 496 43.11 -13.38 1.06
CA ILE A 496 42.72 -12.96 -0.28
C ILE A 496 42.21 -14.23 -0.99
N ILE A 497 40.96 -14.59 -0.71
CA ILE A 497 40.17 -15.46 -1.57
C ILE A 497 39.54 -14.52 -2.59
N TRP A 498 39.95 -14.63 -3.84
CA TRP A 498 39.25 -14.02 -4.97
C TRP A 498 37.87 -14.66 -5.06
N VAL A 499 36.90 -14.11 -4.33
CA VAL A 499 35.49 -14.30 -4.65
C VAL A 499 35.19 -13.32 -5.78
N PRO A 500 34.86 -13.78 -7.00
CA PRO A 500 34.42 -12.85 -8.03
C PRO A 500 33.13 -12.21 -7.52
N LEU A 501 33.16 -10.88 -7.35
CA LEU A 501 31.96 -10.07 -7.13
C LEU A 501 30.98 -10.36 -8.26
N VAL A 502 29.96 -11.16 -7.98
CA VAL A 502 28.78 -11.27 -8.82
C VAL A 502 28.17 -9.86 -8.85
N PRO A 503 27.97 -9.24 -10.03
CA PRO A 503 27.36 -7.92 -10.09
C PRO A 503 25.94 -8.03 -9.52
N ASP A 504 25.70 -7.32 -8.42
CA ASP A 504 24.39 -7.10 -7.81
C ASP A 504 23.47 -6.52 -8.89
N ARG A 505 22.66 -7.37 -9.54
CA ARG A 505 21.68 -6.97 -10.57
C ARG A 505 20.47 -6.37 -9.86
N ARG A 506 20.64 -5.15 -9.36
CA ARG A 506 19.51 -4.31 -8.92
C ARG A 506 18.58 -4.06 -10.11
N PRO A 507 17.26 -3.93 -9.88
CA PRO A 507 16.31 -3.60 -10.94
C PRO A 507 16.76 -2.36 -11.71
N ASN A 508 16.48 -2.31 -13.01
CA ASN A 508 16.87 -1.25 -13.95
C ASN A 508 16.47 0.14 -13.42
N THR A 509 17.37 0.76 -12.66
CA THR A 509 17.18 2.07 -12.06
C THR A 509 17.48 3.13 -13.12
N PHE A 510 16.46 3.92 -13.47
CA PHE A 510 16.62 4.99 -14.43
C PHE A 510 17.32 6.18 -13.76
N PHE A 511 18.58 6.42 -14.11
CA PHE A 511 19.32 7.62 -13.71
C PHE A 511 19.37 8.60 -14.87
N PRO A 512 18.56 9.68 -14.84
CA PRO A 512 18.57 10.67 -15.90
C PRO A 512 19.90 11.41 -15.93
N ARG A 513 20.44 11.63 -17.14
CA ARG A 513 21.61 12.49 -17.37
C ARG A 513 21.22 13.95 -17.57
N ARG A 514 19.97 14.19 -17.95
CA ARG A 514 19.42 15.50 -18.25
C ARG A 514 18.00 15.56 -17.75
N LYS A 515 17.63 16.67 -17.10
CA LYS A 515 16.28 16.97 -16.65
C LYS A 515 15.80 18.20 -17.44
N ILE A 516 14.64 18.11 -18.08
CA ILE A 516 14.00 19.24 -18.74
C ILE A 516 12.53 19.31 -18.34
N ALA A 517 11.99 20.51 -18.25
CA ALA A 517 10.59 20.73 -17.91
C ALA A 517 9.92 21.68 -18.91
N LEU A 518 8.64 21.43 -19.19
CA LEU A 518 7.73 22.36 -19.86
C LEU A 518 6.58 22.65 -18.90
N LEU A 519 6.51 23.89 -18.41
CA LEU A 519 5.50 24.34 -17.45
C LEU A 519 4.49 25.23 -18.18
N ILE A 520 3.25 24.76 -18.30
CA ILE A 520 2.14 25.42 -18.98
C ILE A 520 1.15 25.89 -17.92
N SER A 521 0.82 27.17 -17.93
CA SER A 521 0.01 27.81 -16.90
C SER A 521 -0.95 28.79 -17.57
N VAL A 522 -2.24 28.48 -17.55
CA VAL A 522 -3.27 29.27 -18.22
C VAL A 522 -4.36 29.64 -17.19
N ALA A 523 -4.51 30.93 -16.97
CA ALA A 523 -5.34 31.59 -15.98
C ALA A 523 -6.20 32.72 -16.57
N ASP A 524 -5.70 33.47 -17.54
CA ASP A 524 -6.38 34.61 -18.16
C ASP A 524 -7.04 34.21 -19.49
N TYR A 525 -8.17 33.50 -19.38
CA TYR A 525 -8.97 33.08 -20.52
C TYR A 525 -9.82 34.21 -21.09
N ARG A 526 -10.42 33.97 -22.25
CA ARG A 526 -11.53 34.78 -22.75
C ARG A 526 -12.68 34.85 -21.72
N GLU A 527 -13.48 35.92 -21.82
CA GLU A 527 -14.58 36.23 -20.89
C GLU A 527 -15.60 35.08 -20.71
N ASP A 528 -15.70 34.17 -21.68
CA ASP A 528 -16.62 33.02 -21.68
C ASP A 528 -16.13 31.78 -20.93
N ILE A 529 -14.84 31.67 -20.59
CA ILE A 529 -14.26 30.46 -19.97
C ILE A 529 -13.97 30.67 -18.46
N GLY A 530 -14.01 31.91 -17.98
CA GLY A 530 -13.77 32.25 -16.59
C GLY A 530 -12.28 32.20 -16.22
N ALA A 531 -11.77 33.28 -15.62
CA ALA A 531 -10.38 33.36 -15.20
C ALA A 531 -10.10 32.49 -13.96
N LEU A 532 -8.86 32.02 -13.82
CA LEU A 532 -8.36 31.28 -12.66
C LEU A 532 -7.27 32.09 -11.95
N GLU A 533 -7.16 31.96 -10.62
CA GLU A 533 -6.17 32.71 -9.84
C GLU A 533 -4.96 31.86 -9.42
N GLY A 534 -5.11 30.52 -9.39
CA GLY A 534 -4.10 29.56 -8.95
C GLY A 534 -2.96 29.26 -9.94
N PRO A 535 -3.20 29.06 -11.25
CA PRO A 535 -2.18 28.61 -12.20
C PRO A 535 -0.85 29.38 -12.19
N PRO A 536 -0.82 30.73 -12.03
CA PRO A 536 0.43 31.46 -11.99
C PRO A 536 1.26 31.11 -10.75
N ASN A 537 0.62 30.91 -9.60
CA ASN A 537 1.28 30.57 -8.33
C ASN A 537 1.78 29.12 -8.34
N ASP A 538 0.95 28.20 -8.83
CA ASP A 538 1.30 26.81 -9.07
C ASP A 538 2.61 26.67 -9.89
N ARG A 539 2.67 27.37 -11.02
CA ARG A 539 3.85 27.39 -11.91
C ARG A 539 5.09 27.91 -11.20
N LEU A 540 4.99 29.06 -10.54
CA LEU A 540 6.12 29.73 -9.91
C LEU A 540 6.71 28.87 -8.80
N GLU A 541 5.87 28.30 -7.96
CA GLU A 541 6.31 27.48 -6.83
C GLU A 541 6.88 26.13 -7.30
N LEU A 542 6.24 25.45 -8.27
CA LEU A 542 6.80 24.23 -8.84
C LEU A 542 8.15 24.49 -9.53
N LYS A 543 8.28 25.57 -10.32
CA LYS A 543 9.55 25.96 -10.94
C LYS A 543 10.65 26.14 -9.90
N ARG A 544 10.35 26.86 -8.81
CA ARG A 544 11.28 27.11 -7.71
C ARG A 544 11.80 25.78 -7.13
N ARG A 545 10.88 24.86 -6.81
CA ARG A 545 11.24 23.53 -6.27
C ARG A 545 12.06 22.69 -7.24
N LEU A 546 11.70 22.69 -8.53
CA LEU A 546 12.46 21.94 -9.54
C LEU A 546 13.93 22.39 -9.59
N ILE A 547 14.19 23.69 -9.50
CA ILE A 547 15.54 24.26 -9.50
C ILE A 547 16.25 24.00 -8.17
N GLU A 548 15.64 24.37 -7.05
CA GLU A 548 16.29 24.38 -5.74
C GLU A 548 16.47 22.98 -5.14
N ASP A 549 15.46 22.12 -5.29
CA ASP A 549 15.41 20.83 -4.58
C ASP A 549 15.69 19.62 -5.48
N TYR A 550 15.52 19.77 -6.80
CA TYR A 550 15.54 18.66 -7.75
C TYR A 550 16.52 18.83 -8.92
N ASP A 551 17.42 19.83 -8.86
CA ASP A 551 18.55 19.99 -9.79
C ASP A 551 18.10 20.06 -11.27
N PHE A 552 16.97 20.72 -11.54
CA PHE A 552 16.65 21.14 -12.89
C PHE A 552 17.46 22.39 -13.23
N HIS A 553 18.21 22.34 -14.32
CA HIS A 553 18.89 23.53 -14.82
C HIS A 553 17.85 24.58 -15.26
N PRO A 554 17.98 25.87 -14.91
CA PRO A 554 17.02 26.91 -15.31
C PRO A 554 16.77 26.95 -16.83
N ASP A 555 17.82 26.85 -17.65
CA ASP A 555 17.70 26.79 -19.12
C ASP A 555 17.02 25.50 -19.65
N GLY A 556 16.86 24.49 -18.79
CA GLY A 556 16.10 23.28 -19.09
C GLY A 556 14.60 23.40 -18.82
N ILE A 557 14.14 24.53 -18.28
CA ILE A 557 12.73 24.79 -17.96
C ILE A 557 12.17 25.81 -18.96
N VAL A 558 11.22 25.37 -19.77
CA VAL A 558 10.45 26.24 -20.68
C VAL A 558 9.11 26.56 -20.02
N GLU A 559 8.72 27.82 -20.01
CA GLU A 559 7.44 28.28 -19.47
C GLU A 559 6.52 28.80 -20.58
N VAL A 560 5.24 28.45 -20.48
CA VAL A 560 4.16 28.93 -21.35
C VAL A 560 3.06 29.47 -20.45
N TYR A 561 2.85 30.79 -20.45
CA TYR A 561 1.87 31.45 -19.57
C TYR A 561 1.33 32.78 -20.12
N ASP A 562 0.21 33.25 -19.55
CA ASP A 562 -0.61 34.31 -20.17
C ASP A 562 -0.01 35.71 -20.18
N GLY A 563 0.89 36.01 -19.22
CA GLY A 563 1.49 37.34 -19.04
C GLY A 563 2.37 37.81 -20.21
N THR A 564 2.47 37.04 -21.29
CA THR A 564 3.28 37.35 -22.49
C THR A 564 2.58 36.98 -23.82
N GLU A 565 1.24 36.97 -23.86
CA GLU A 565 0.45 36.51 -25.04
C GLU A 565 0.70 35.02 -25.41
N ASN A 566 1.31 34.24 -24.52
CA ASN A 566 1.88 32.93 -24.86
C ASN A 566 1.05 31.72 -24.41
N GLY A 567 -0.10 31.87 -23.75
CA GLY A 567 -1.00 30.76 -23.38
C GLY A 567 -1.80 30.17 -24.55
N THR A 568 -1.50 30.55 -25.80
CA THR A 568 -2.29 30.19 -26.98
C THR A 568 -2.06 28.75 -27.42
N LYS A 569 -3.03 28.19 -28.15
CA LYS A 569 -2.95 26.85 -28.75
C LYS A 569 -1.70 26.67 -29.61
N GLU A 570 -1.42 27.64 -30.47
CA GLU A 570 -0.26 27.61 -31.37
C GLU A 570 1.05 27.54 -30.56
N ARG A 571 1.16 28.38 -29.52
CA ARG A 571 2.35 28.45 -28.68
C ARG A 571 2.55 27.19 -27.85
N ILE A 572 1.49 26.67 -27.23
CA ILE A 572 1.52 25.41 -26.48
C ILE A 572 1.97 24.25 -27.39
N THR A 573 1.37 24.14 -28.58
CA THR A 573 1.70 23.11 -29.57
C THR A 573 3.16 23.22 -30.03
N LEU A 574 3.63 24.44 -30.32
CA LEU A 574 5.01 24.71 -30.72
C LEU A 574 6.02 24.32 -29.64
N GLU A 575 5.79 24.71 -28.39
CA GLU A 575 6.71 24.40 -27.29
C GLU A 575 6.66 22.93 -26.88
N LEU A 576 5.50 22.26 -26.97
CA LEU A 576 5.41 20.81 -26.85
C LEU A 576 6.25 20.09 -27.92
N ALA A 577 6.18 20.53 -29.17
CA ALA A 577 6.99 19.97 -30.25
C ALA A 577 8.49 20.15 -29.98
N LYS A 578 8.92 21.36 -29.60
CA LYS A 578 10.31 21.64 -29.23
C LYS A 578 10.77 20.84 -28.01
N PHE A 579 9.91 20.67 -27.01
CA PHE A 579 10.20 19.84 -25.84
C PHE A 579 10.49 18.40 -26.27
N VAL A 580 9.64 17.81 -27.11
CA VAL A 580 9.84 16.46 -27.65
C VAL A 580 11.12 16.34 -28.46
N ASP A 581 11.42 17.34 -29.30
CA ASP A 581 12.64 17.35 -30.11
C ASP A 581 13.90 17.41 -29.23
N ASN A 582 13.84 18.12 -28.10
CA ASN A 582 14.90 18.25 -27.11
C ASN A 582 15.09 17.02 -26.20
N LEU A 583 14.16 16.05 -26.22
CA LEU A 583 14.36 14.78 -25.53
C LEU A 583 15.50 14.00 -26.19
N THR A 584 16.47 13.60 -25.37
CA THR A 584 17.63 12.79 -25.76
C THR A 584 17.68 11.52 -24.90
N GLN A 585 18.47 10.53 -25.26
CA GLN A 585 18.61 9.30 -24.46
C GLN A 585 18.96 9.63 -22.99
N ARG A 586 18.26 8.99 -22.04
CA ARG A 586 18.38 9.23 -20.60
C ARG A 586 17.98 10.64 -20.14
N THR A 587 17.08 11.30 -20.88
CA THR A 587 16.39 12.51 -20.39
C THR A 587 15.20 12.13 -19.51
N PHE A 588 15.09 12.78 -18.35
CA PHE A 588 13.83 12.91 -17.61
C PHE A 588 13.12 14.18 -18.08
N GLY A 589 11.96 14.02 -18.71
CA GLY A 589 11.10 15.12 -19.12
C GLY A 589 9.93 15.28 -18.16
N LEU A 590 9.64 16.50 -17.72
CA LEU A 590 8.42 16.85 -17.02
C LEU A 590 7.58 17.77 -17.90
N VAL A 591 6.34 17.42 -18.16
CA VAL A 591 5.34 18.34 -18.72
C VAL A 591 4.31 18.57 -17.64
N TYR A 592 4.13 19.81 -17.23
CA TYR A 592 3.20 20.19 -16.18
C TYR A 592 2.22 21.23 -16.74
N PHE A 593 0.92 20.97 -16.61
CA PHE A 593 -0.16 21.87 -17.00
C PHE A 593 -1.01 22.21 -15.79
N THR A 594 -1.34 23.49 -15.61
CA THR A 594 -2.33 23.99 -14.65
C THR A 594 -3.25 25.00 -15.34
N GLY A 595 -4.57 24.78 -15.21
CA GLY A 595 -5.60 25.55 -15.92
C GLY A 595 -6.93 24.82 -16.03
N HIS A 596 -7.81 25.27 -16.92
CA HIS A 596 -9.06 24.59 -17.25
C HIS A 596 -8.80 23.33 -18.08
N GLY A 597 -9.64 22.32 -17.88
CA GLY A 597 -9.61 21.06 -18.62
C GLY A 597 -11.02 20.59 -18.94
N LEU A 598 -11.16 19.82 -20.01
CA LEU A 598 -12.45 19.33 -20.50
C LEU A 598 -12.42 17.82 -20.75
N GLY A 599 -13.48 17.14 -20.32
CA GLY A 599 -13.84 15.81 -20.80
C GLY A 599 -14.66 15.94 -22.09
N VAL A 600 -14.22 15.31 -23.18
CA VAL A 600 -14.99 15.32 -24.44
C VAL A 600 -15.78 14.02 -24.56
N ASN A 601 -17.10 14.09 -24.45
CA ASN A 601 -17.96 13.01 -24.92
C ASN A 601 -17.90 13.03 -26.46
N ARG A 602 -17.41 11.94 -27.08
CA ARG A 602 -17.54 11.78 -28.54
C ARG A 602 -18.98 11.33 -28.82
N PRO A 603 -19.83 12.18 -29.43
CA PRO A 603 -21.24 11.84 -29.65
C PRO A 603 -21.46 10.68 -30.64
N ASP A 604 -20.43 10.27 -31.40
CA ASP A 604 -20.61 9.37 -32.55
C ASP A 604 -20.21 7.91 -32.27
N SER A 605 -19.61 7.59 -31.11
CA SER A 605 -19.36 6.20 -30.75
C SER A 605 -20.59 5.64 -30.04
N GLY A 606 -21.58 5.18 -30.81
CA GLY A 606 -22.83 4.56 -30.32
C GLY A 606 -22.67 3.25 -29.53
N ASN A 607 -21.49 3.01 -28.94
CA ASN A 607 -21.22 1.98 -27.96
C ASN A 607 -20.73 2.68 -26.69
N ASN A 608 -21.23 2.25 -25.52
CA ASN A 608 -20.76 2.61 -24.18
C ASN A 608 -19.27 2.27 -23.98
N LEU A 609 -18.37 2.95 -24.69
CA LEU A 609 -16.96 2.62 -24.79
C LEU A 609 -16.13 3.70 -24.10
N ARG A 610 -15.58 3.26 -22.96
CA ARG A 610 -14.23 3.51 -22.45
C ARG A 610 -13.67 4.93 -22.55
N LEU A 611 -13.36 5.45 -21.37
CA LEU A 611 -12.54 6.63 -21.02
C LEU A 611 -11.07 6.56 -21.52
N ASP A 612 -10.82 6.08 -22.74
CA ASP A 612 -9.46 5.82 -23.23
C ASP A 612 -8.74 7.07 -23.77
N HIS A 613 -9.38 8.25 -23.73
CA HIS A 613 -8.76 9.51 -24.15
C HIS A 613 -8.37 10.37 -22.94
N PRO A 614 -7.12 10.89 -22.92
CA PRO A 614 -6.69 11.85 -21.89
C PRO A 614 -7.58 13.10 -21.94
N PRO A 615 -7.70 13.85 -20.83
CA PRO A 615 -8.43 15.10 -20.84
C PRO A 615 -7.71 16.13 -21.73
N PHE A 616 -8.52 16.95 -22.38
CA PHE A 616 -8.05 18.06 -23.19
C PHE A 616 -7.69 19.22 -22.28
N ILE A 617 -6.56 19.87 -22.55
CA ILE A 617 -6.20 21.13 -21.89
C ILE A 617 -6.82 22.29 -22.64
N VAL A 618 -7.28 23.31 -21.92
CA VAL A 618 -7.89 24.50 -22.53
C VAL A 618 -6.81 25.58 -22.70
N PRO A 619 -6.42 25.94 -23.93
CA PRO A 619 -5.55 27.09 -24.17
C PRO A 619 -6.29 28.41 -23.97
N ARG A 620 -5.54 29.51 -23.77
CA ARG A 620 -6.08 30.85 -23.52
C ARG A 620 -7.06 31.33 -24.60
N ASP A 621 -6.72 31.06 -25.85
CA ASP A 621 -7.43 31.49 -27.05
C ASP A 621 -8.50 30.50 -27.51
N ALA A 622 -8.81 29.48 -26.72
CA ALA A 622 -9.80 28.47 -27.08
C ALA A 622 -11.15 29.12 -27.38
N THR A 623 -11.68 28.89 -28.57
CA THR A 623 -13.10 29.10 -28.88
C THR A 623 -13.90 27.86 -28.44
N PRO A 624 -15.24 27.96 -28.30
CA PRO A 624 -16.09 26.78 -28.09
C PRO A 624 -15.87 25.65 -29.10
N ASP A 625 -15.47 25.97 -30.34
CA ASP A 625 -15.15 24.99 -31.38
C ASP A 625 -13.75 24.37 -31.19
N ASP A 626 -12.79 25.12 -30.63
CA ASP A 626 -11.40 24.67 -30.38
C ASP A 626 -11.25 23.78 -29.14
N LEU A 627 -12.29 23.68 -28.30
CA LEU A 627 -12.29 22.89 -27.04
C LEU A 627 -11.99 21.39 -27.24
N LYS A 628 -11.91 20.92 -28.50
CA LYS A 628 -11.63 19.53 -28.88
C LYS A 628 -10.20 19.30 -29.38
N GLU A 629 -9.32 20.31 -29.40
CA GLU A 629 -8.21 20.28 -30.37
C GLU A 629 -6.79 20.06 -29.82
N ILE A 630 -6.49 20.28 -28.53
CA ILE A 630 -5.15 19.93 -27.99
C ILE A 630 -5.18 18.58 -27.29
N ASN A 631 -4.98 17.53 -28.08
CA ASN A 631 -4.68 16.21 -27.55
C ASN A 631 -3.17 16.08 -27.27
N ILE A 632 -2.77 16.34 -26.02
CA ILE A 632 -1.37 16.23 -25.59
C ILE A 632 -0.81 14.82 -25.85
N ASP A 633 -1.64 13.77 -25.72
CA ASP A 633 -1.16 12.39 -25.92
C ASP A 633 -0.72 12.14 -27.35
N GLU A 634 -1.46 12.63 -28.32
CA GLU A 634 -1.10 12.42 -29.72
C GLU A 634 0.29 13.02 -30.03
N LEU A 635 0.59 14.17 -29.44
CA LEU A 635 1.87 14.86 -29.61
C LEU A 635 3.01 14.22 -28.80
N LEU A 636 2.78 13.90 -27.53
CA LEU A 636 3.79 13.34 -26.63
C LEU A 636 3.98 11.84 -26.82
N VAL A 637 2.92 11.04 -26.68
CA VAL A 637 3.01 9.57 -26.65
C VAL A 637 3.55 9.03 -27.95
N ARG A 638 2.98 9.46 -29.07
CA ARG A 638 3.32 8.92 -30.38
C ARG A 638 4.79 9.21 -30.69
N LYS A 639 5.23 10.45 -30.52
CA LYS A 639 6.61 10.83 -30.83
C LYS A 639 7.62 10.26 -29.82
N VAL A 640 7.35 10.30 -28.51
CA VAL A 640 8.28 9.80 -27.50
C VAL A 640 8.43 8.28 -27.58
N ARG A 641 7.32 7.53 -27.68
CA ARG A 641 7.37 6.06 -27.78
C ARG A 641 8.03 5.59 -29.06
N GLN A 642 7.86 6.32 -30.18
CA GLN A 642 8.41 5.91 -31.48
C GLN A 642 9.88 6.30 -31.69
N SER A 643 10.36 7.40 -31.10
CA SER A 643 11.64 8.00 -31.52
C SER A 643 12.69 8.18 -30.42
N LYS A 644 12.37 7.98 -29.14
CA LYS A 644 13.26 8.35 -28.02
C LYS A 644 13.49 7.19 -27.05
N PRO A 645 14.38 6.23 -27.36
CA PRO A 645 14.70 5.14 -26.43
C PRO A 645 15.34 5.65 -25.13
N GLU A 646 15.05 4.95 -24.03
CA GLU A 646 15.54 5.28 -22.69
C GLU A 646 15.22 6.72 -22.24
N THR A 647 14.09 7.29 -22.65
CA THR A 647 13.57 8.53 -22.05
C THR A 647 12.43 8.22 -21.12
N PHE A 648 12.32 9.00 -20.05
CA PHE A 648 11.15 8.96 -19.17
C PHE A 648 10.50 10.34 -19.17
N VAL A 649 9.22 10.39 -19.51
CA VAL A 649 8.43 11.62 -19.50
C VAL A 649 7.28 11.46 -18.51
N LEU A 650 7.18 12.39 -17.57
CA LEU A 650 6.03 12.52 -16.66
C LEU A 650 5.16 13.69 -17.14
N LEU A 651 3.90 13.40 -17.48
CA LEU A 651 2.87 14.41 -17.74
C LEU A 651 2.01 14.58 -16.50
N VAL A 652 1.94 15.80 -15.96
CA VAL A 652 1.12 16.18 -14.81
C VAL A 652 0.10 17.21 -15.28
N GLN A 653 -1.19 16.95 -15.03
CA GLN A 653 -2.29 17.82 -15.43
C GLN A 653 -3.14 18.18 -14.22
N ASP A 654 -3.10 19.47 -13.87
CA ASP A 654 -3.86 20.09 -12.80
C ASP A 654 -5.05 20.86 -13.38
N CYS A 655 -6.10 20.11 -13.73
CA CYS A 655 -7.28 20.65 -14.37
C CYS A 655 -8.50 19.74 -14.17
N CYS A 656 -9.70 20.27 -14.42
CA CYS A 656 -10.94 19.50 -14.40
C CYS A 656 -10.96 18.40 -15.48
N ARG A 657 -11.69 17.31 -15.21
CA ARG A 657 -12.00 16.21 -16.14
C ARG A 657 -13.50 15.95 -16.27
N ARG A 658 -14.33 16.91 -15.84
CA ARG A 658 -15.78 16.78 -15.78
C ARG A 658 -16.42 16.83 -17.17
N TYR A 659 -17.42 15.98 -17.39
CA TYR A 659 -18.29 15.94 -18.57
C TYR A 659 -19.63 16.59 -18.22
N ASP A 660 -19.65 17.89 -17.97
CA ASP A 660 -20.94 18.56 -17.99
C ASP A 660 -21.19 19.00 -19.44
N GLN A 661 -22.28 18.48 -20.02
CA GLN A 661 -22.89 19.14 -21.17
C GLN A 661 -23.04 20.62 -20.78
N PHE A 662 -22.63 21.54 -21.66
CA PHE A 662 -23.04 22.93 -21.61
C PHE A 662 -24.56 23.00 -21.85
N ASP A 663 -25.36 22.45 -20.94
CA ASP A 663 -26.78 22.71 -20.85
C ASP A 663 -26.92 24.06 -20.14
N ASN A 664 -27.44 25.01 -20.92
CA ASN A 664 -27.71 26.39 -20.56
C ASN A 664 -28.79 26.53 -19.47
N GLU A 665 -28.59 25.98 -18.27
CA GLU A 665 -29.51 26.18 -17.15
C GLU A 665 -28.80 26.54 -15.84
N ALA A 666 -28.12 27.70 -15.84
CA ALA A 666 -27.91 28.50 -14.64
C ALA A 666 -27.63 30.00 -14.95
N GLY A 667 -28.69 30.71 -15.35
CA GLY A 667 -28.96 32.06 -14.83
C GLY A 667 -28.21 33.29 -15.36
N THR A 668 -28.72 33.87 -16.46
CA THR A 668 -28.86 35.34 -16.54
C THR A 668 -30.31 35.72 -16.85
N GLN A 669 -30.95 36.34 -15.86
CA GLN A 669 -32.23 37.02 -16.01
C GLN A 669 -32.11 38.16 -17.03
N PHE A 670 -32.79 38.05 -18.16
CA PHE A 670 -33.48 39.17 -18.79
C PHE A 670 -34.74 38.63 -19.47
N GLY A 671 -35.90 39.10 -19.02
CA GLY A 671 -37.19 38.48 -19.31
C GLY A 671 -37.70 38.71 -20.73
N VAL A 672 -38.26 37.65 -21.31
CA VAL A 672 -39.37 37.69 -22.27
C VAL A 672 -40.22 36.43 -22.03
N ARG A 673 -41.55 36.58 -21.99
CA ARG A 673 -42.54 35.53 -21.68
C ARG A 673 -42.70 34.55 -22.85
N PRO A 674 -42.89 33.24 -22.59
CA PRO A 674 -43.52 32.33 -23.54
C PRO A 674 -44.93 31.95 -23.08
N GLU A 675 -45.94 32.57 -23.68
CA GLU A 675 -47.18 31.86 -23.99
C GLU A 675 -46.92 31.05 -25.27
N GLU A 676 -47.68 29.97 -25.45
CA GLU A 676 -47.62 29.01 -26.57
C GLU A 676 -46.68 27.82 -26.36
N LEU A 677 -47.22 26.76 -25.76
CA LEU A 677 -47.11 25.38 -26.30
C LEU A 677 -48.19 24.51 -25.63
N ARG A 678 -49.34 24.43 -26.29
CA ARG A 678 -50.39 23.44 -26.03
C ARG A 678 -50.22 22.28 -27.02
N SER A 679 -50.35 21.08 -26.44
CA SER A 679 -51.02 19.89 -26.97
C SER A 679 -50.45 19.18 -28.20
N GLY A 680 -50.31 17.85 -28.09
CA GLY A 680 -50.33 16.99 -29.27
C GLY A 680 -49.86 15.56 -29.09
N THR A 681 -50.56 14.81 -28.24
CA THR A 681 -50.76 13.35 -28.21
C THR A 681 -50.12 12.43 -29.26
N ALA A 682 -49.62 11.32 -28.70
CA ALA A 682 -49.28 10.04 -29.31
C ALA A 682 -50.29 9.47 -30.32
N ASN A 683 -49.78 8.69 -31.28
CA ASN A 683 -50.37 7.42 -31.70
C ASN A 683 -49.30 6.51 -32.33
N ASN A 684 -49.27 5.28 -31.83
CA ASN A 684 -48.67 4.11 -32.45
C ASN A 684 -49.53 3.66 -33.62
N ASP A 685 -48.93 3.16 -34.71
CA ASP A 685 -49.47 2.04 -35.47
C ASP A 685 -48.34 1.29 -36.20
N ASN A 686 -48.37 -0.03 -36.02
CA ASN A 686 -47.59 -1.05 -36.73
C ASN A 686 -48.13 -1.22 -38.16
N GLU A 687 -47.26 -1.55 -39.12
CA GLU A 687 -47.52 -2.55 -40.17
C GLU A 687 -46.21 -2.95 -40.88
N GLY A 688 -46.08 -4.22 -41.26
CA GLY A 688 -44.80 -4.87 -41.54
C GLY A 688 -44.49 -5.28 -42.98
N GLY A 689 -43.19 -5.62 -43.17
CA GLY A 689 -42.61 -6.49 -44.22
C GLY A 689 -42.25 -5.82 -45.57
N PRO A 690 -41.35 -6.41 -46.41
CA PRO A 690 -40.48 -7.58 -46.23
C PRO A 690 -38.97 -7.35 -46.56
N SER A 691 -38.17 -8.33 -46.15
CA SER A 691 -36.74 -8.59 -46.41
C SER A 691 -36.20 -8.31 -47.83
N ARG A 692 -35.01 -7.68 -47.91
CA ARG A 692 -34.01 -7.86 -48.99
C ARG A 692 -32.58 -7.45 -48.53
N ALA A 693 -31.68 -8.46 -48.54
CA ALA A 693 -30.21 -8.48 -48.72
C ALA A 693 -29.26 -7.67 -47.80
N PRO A 694 -28.43 -8.34 -46.96
CA PRO A 694 -27.23 -7.78 -46.35
C PRO A 694 -25.97 -8.43 -46.93
N GLN A 695 -25.40 -7.92 -48.03
CA GLN A 695 -24.13 -8.46 -48.57
C GLN A 695 -23.14 -7.43 -49.15
N GLU A 696 -23.48 -6.14 -49.27
CA GLU A 696 -22.51 -5.14 -49.77
C GLU A 696 -22.01 -4.17 -48.69
N GLN A 697 -22.80 -3.87 -47.65
CA GLN A 697 -22.33 -3.01 -46.54
C GLN A 697 -21.33 -3.71 -45.61
N GLU A 698 -21.39 -5.05 -45.52
CA GLU A 698 -20.45 -5.83 -44.71
C GLU A 698 -19.07 -5.94 -45.40
N GLN A 699 -19.02 -5.93 -46.74
CA GLN A 699 -17.75 -5.91 -47.50
C GLN A 699 -17.08 -4.52 -47.50
N GLU A 700 -17.84 -3.43 -47.46
CA GLU A 700 -17.29 -2.08 -47.28
C GLU A 700 -16.75 -1.88 -45.85
N GLN A 701 -17.46 -2.38 -44.83
CA GLN A 701 -16.97 -2.33 -43.45
C GLN A 701 -15.78 -3.27 -43.20
N GLU A 702 -15.70 -4.42 -43.89
CA GLU A 702 -14.55 -5.33 -43.82
C GLU A 702 -13.31 -4.77 -44.57
N GLN A 703 -13.50 -3.96 -45.62
CA GLN A 703 -12.43 -3.17 -46.24
C GLN A 703 -11.99 -1.97 -45.39
N GLU A 704 -12.89 -1.37 -44.62
CA GLU A 704 -12.55 -0.30 -43.69
C GLU A 704 -11.84 -0.85 -42.43
N ARG A 705 -12.18 -2.07 -41.97
CA ARG A 705 -11.39 -2.83 -40.98
C ARG A 705 -10.06 -3.34 -41.55
N ALA A 706 -9.96 -3.62 -42.85
CA ALA A 706 -8.65 -3.90 -43.48
C ALA A 706 -7.72 -2.66 -43.48
N ARG A 707 -8.27 -1.43 -43.36
CA ARG A 707 -7.50 -0.21 -43.05
C ARG A 707 -7.07 -0.12 -41.58
N GLU A 708 -7.64 -0.90 -40.65
CA GLU A 708 -7.04 -1.11 -39.32
C GLU A 708 -5.67 -1.82 -39.40
N LYS A 709 -5.25 -2.39 -40.55
CA LYS A 709 -4.08 -3.29 -40.61
C LYS A 709 -2.81 -2.77 -41.31
N SER A 710 -2.80 -1.63 -42.00
CA SER A 710 -1.66 -1.30 -42.88
C SER A 710 -0.58 -0.37 -42.32
N ASN A 711 -0.75 0.26 -41.15
CA ASN A 711 0.30 1.13 -40.55
C ASN A 711 0.64 0.79 -39.09
N GLY A 712 0.49 -0.49 -38.71
CA GLY A 712 0.90 -1.00 -37.41
C GLY A 712 2.33 -0.62 -37.01
N THR A 713 2.45 0.09 -35.89
CA THR A 713 3.71 0.21 -35.13
C THR A 713 3.54 -0.52 -33.81
N THR A 714 3.81 -1.82 -33.80
CA THR A 714 4.23 -2.51 -32.58
C THR A 714 5.60 -1.94 -32.22
N SER A 715 5.64 -1.03 -31.25
CA SER A 715 6.90 -0.50 -30.72
C SER A 715 7.73 -1.67 -30.18
N GLY A 716 8.93 -1.85 -30.73
CA GLY A 716 9.91 -2.75 -30.13
C GLY A 716 10.21 -2.35 -28.68
N PRO A 717 10.83 -3.23 -27.88
CA PRO A 717 11.06 -3.06 -26.43
C PRO A 717 12.06 -1.93 -26.04
N GLY A 718 12.15 -0.86 -26.83
CA GLY A 718 13.05 0.27 -26.60
C GLY A 718 12.39 1.64 -26.74
N GLY A 719 11.06 1.78 -26.78
CA GLY A 719 10.42 3.10 -26.80
C GLY A 719 10.61 3.89 -25.49
N GLY A 720 10.52 5.22 -25.56
CA GLY A 720 10.48 6.06 -24.35
C GLY A 720 9.24 5.79 -23.51
N ILE A 721 9.37 5.92 -22.18
CA ILE A 721 8.29 5.74 -21.21
C ILE A 721 7.59 7.09 -21.02
N VAL A 722 6.26 7.10 -21.11
CA VAL A 722 5.42 8.25 -20.75
C VAL A 722 4.47 7.82 -19.63
N ARG A 723 4.44 8.60 -18.55
CA ARG A 723 3.55 8.42 -17.38
C ARG A 723 2.66 9.64 -17.20
N TYR A 724 1.49 9.41 -16.60
CA TYR A 724 0.44 10.40 -16.43
C TYR A 724 0.11 10.60 -14.97
N TRP A 725 -0.21 11.84 -14.63
CA TRP A 725 -0.78 12.20 -13.36
C TRP A 725 -1.84 13.28 -13.57
N PHE A 726 -3.04 13.03 -13.07
CA PHE A 726 -4.16 13.95 -13.16
C PHE A 726 -4.58 14.39 -11.76
N ALA A 727 -5.01 15.64 -11.61
CA ALA A 727 -5.49 16.19 -10.35
C ALA A 727 -6.76 15.53 -9.81
N CYS A 728 -7.59 14.99 -10.70
CA CYS A 728 -8.85 14.34 -10.35
C CYS A 728 -9.12 13.11 -11.21
N VAL A 729 -10.03 12.24 -10.75
CA VAL A 729 -10.60 11.18 -11.59
C VAL A 729 -11.31 11.76 -12.80
N ALA A 730 -11.56 10.92 -13.80
CA ALA A 730 -12.57 11.23 -14.81
C ALA A 730 -13.88 11.70 -14.15
N ASP A 731 -14.55 12.66 -14.78
CA ASP A 731 -15.87 13.16 -14.38
C ASP A 731 -15.86 14.08 -13.16
N ARG A 732 -14.69 14.51 -12.67
CA ARG A 732 -14.59 15.44 -11.52
C ARG A 732 -13.87 16.74 -11.84
N ALA A 733 -14.15 17.75 -11.03
CA ALA A 733 -13.49 19.05 -11.10
C ALA A 733 -12.25 19.06 -10.19
N ALA A 734 -11.17 19.70 -10.66
CA ALA A 734 -10.06 20.09 -9.80
C ALA A 734 -10.43 21.39 -9.05
N LYS A 735 -9.79 21.66 -7.91
CA LYS A 735 -10.12 22.81 -7.05
C LYS A 735 -8.92 23.69 -6.75
N GLU A 736 -9.18 24.99 -6.66
CA GLU A 736 -8.25 25.99 -6.12
C GLU A 736 -8.57 26.29 -4.66
N ARG A 737 -7.53 26.54 -3.87
CA ARG A 737 -7.60 26.93 -2.47
C ARG A 737 -6.87 28.25 -2.26
N ASN A 738 -7.50 29.17 -1.53
CA ASN A 738 -6.84 30.37 -1.04
C ASN A 738 -6.04 30.05 0.24
N LEU A 739 -4.72 29.97 0.14
CA LEU A 739 -3.82 29.66 1.25
C LEU A 739 -3.75 30.78 2.31
N ASN A 740 -4.24 31.98 1.99
CA ASN A 740 -4.34 33.09 2.93
C ASN A 740 -5.75 33.24 3.54
N HIS A 741 -6.68 32.30 3.30
CA HIS A 741 -8.00 32.35 3.90
C HIS A 741 -7.90 32.37 5.45
N GLY A 742 -8.48 33.37 6.09
CA GLY A 742 -8.40 33.60 7.55
C GLY A 742 -7.26 34.50 8.03
N ARG A 743 -6.28 34.86 7.18
CA ARG A 743 -5.19 35.79 7.54
C ARG A 743 -5.54 37.23 7.13
N ARG A 744 -6.17 37.98 8.04
CA ARG A 744 -6.54 39.40 7.82
C ARG A 744 -5.32 40.23 7.35
N GLY A 745 -5.46 40.93 6.23
CA GLY A 745 -4.46 41.88 5.70
C GLY A 745 -3.45 41.31 4.69
N ARG A 746 -3.53 40.02 4.32
CA ARG A 746 -2.75 39.47 3.21
C ARG A 746 -3.62 39.34 1.96
N ASN A 747 -3.05 39.66 0.80
CA ASN A 747 -3.72 39.42 -0.48
C ASN A 747 -4.05 37.92 -0.63
N PRO A 748 -5.20 37.57 -1.22
CA PRO A 748 -5.53 36.18 -1.49
C PRO A 748 -4.40 35.54 -2.30
N TYR A 749 -3.99 34.33 -1.90
CA TYR A 749 -2.96 33.55 -2.58
C TYR A 749 -3.59 32.21 -2.94
N TRP A 750 -4.10 32.12 -4.15
CA TRP A 750 -4.75 30.92 -4.66
C TRP A 750 -3.72 29.96 -5.20
N GLN A 751 -3.95 28.67 -4.94
CA GLN A 751 -3.13 27.59 -5.43
C GLN A 751 -4.01 26.36 -5.64
N SER A 752 -3.71 25.52 -6.62
CA SER A 752 -4.45 24.25 -6.74
C SER A 752 -4.18 23.36 -5.52
N VAL A 753 -5.22 22.68 -5.04
CA VAL A 753 -5.10 21.67 -3.98
C VAL A 753 -4.13 20.57 -4.40
N PHE A 754 -4.18 20.18 -5.68
CA PHE A 754 -3.33 19.11 -6.22
C PHE A 754 -1.86 19.52 -6.28
N THR A 755 -1.57 20.69 -6.82
CA THR A 755 -0.20 21.21 -6.84
C THR A 755 0.34 21.48 -5.45
N THR A 756 -0.48 21.98 -4.52
CA THR A 756 -0.09 22.14 -3.12
C THR A 756 0.36 20.81 -2.51
N ALA A 757 -0.42 19.74 -2.70
CA ALA A 757 -0.06 18.41 -2.22
C ALA A 757 1.22 17.87 -2.85
N ILE A 758 1.46 18.11 -4.15
CA ILE A 758 2.73 17.76 -4.81
C ILE A 758 3.89 18.43 -4.09
N LEU A 759 3.80 19.74 -3.85
CA LEU A 759 4.87 20.52 -3.22
C LEU A 759 5.11 20.08 -1.77
N GLU A 760 4.05 19.82 -1.01
CA GLU A 760 4.13 19.29 0.35
C GLU A 760 4.77 17.89 0.39
N GLY A 761 4.46 17.03 -0.58
CA GLY A 761 5.07 15.71 -0.70
C GLY A 761 6.55 15.80 -1.02
N LEU A 762 6.92 16.65 -1.97
CA LEU A 762 8.32 16.95 -2.29
C LEU A 762 9.08 17.44 -1.03
N ASP A 763 8.47 18.33 -0.24
CA ASP A 763 9.00 18.80 1.05
C ASP A 763 9.13 17.70 2.10
N HIS A 764 8.10 16.89 2.27
CA HIS A 764 8.05 15.80 3.24
C HIS A 764 9.21 14.83 3.00
N PHE A 765 9.38 14.39 1.75
CA PHE A 765 10.44 13.49 1.38
C PHE A 765 11.82 14.16 1.29
N ALA A 766 11.89 15.48 1.11
CA ALA A 766 13.12 16.23 1.24
C ALA A 766 13.58 16.35 2.71
N LYS A 767 12.67 16.36 3.68
CA LYS A 767 12.98 16.45 5.11
C LYS A 767 13.25 15.10 5.77
N SER A 768 12.63 14.01 5.32
CA SER A 768 12.82 12.66 5.88
C SER A 768 14.17 12.00 5.54
N ARG A 769 15.12 12.75 4.95
CA ARG A 769 16.46 12.36 4.45
C ARG A 769 17.46 11.81 5.48
N ALA A 770 17.04 11.36 6.65
CA ALA A 770 17.96 10.79 7.65
C ALA A 770 18.60 9.45 7.21
N THR A 771 18.03 8.73 6.23
CA THR A 771 18.51 7.36 5.90
C THR A 771 18.60 6.97 4.42
N SER A 772 17.96 7.67 3.46
CA SER A 772 18.21 7.42 2.02
C SER A 772 17.94 8.65 1.13
N ASN A 773 18.84 8.93 0.18
CA ASN A 773 18.77 10.07 -0.76
C ASN A 773 17.82 9.82 -1.95
N GLN A 774 16.82 8.95 -1.79
CA GLN A 774 16.04 8.41 -2.90
C GLN A 774 14.57 8.33 -2.52
N VAL A 775 13.72 8.90 -3.37
CA VAL A 775 12.26 8.85 -3.24
C VAL A 775 11.73 8.19 -4.50
N TYR A 776 10.93 7.14 -4.33
CA TYR A 776 10.25 6.54 -5.47
C TYR A 776 9.10 7.44 -5.90
N LEU A 777 8.94 7.62 -7.21
CA LEU A 777 7.83 8.42 -7.74
C LEU A 777 6.46 7.89 -7.28
N SER A 778 6.34 6.57 -7.05
CA SER A 778 5.14 5.94 -6.48
C SER A 778 4.81 6.41 -5.06
N ASP A 779 5.82 6.65 -4.22
CA ASP A 779 5.63 7.07 -2.84
C ASP A 779 5.15 8.52 -2.80
N LEU A 780 5.73 9.37 -3.65
CA LEU A 780 5.26 10.73 -3.85
C LEU A 780 3.82 10.74 -4.38
N MET A 781 3.50 9.90 -5.35
CA MET A 781 2.13 9.80 -5.88
C MET A 781 1.13 9.40 -4.80
N ASN A 782 1.47 8.42 -3.97
CA ASN A 782 0.62 7.99 -2.86
C ASN A 782 0.42 9.11 -1.84
N PHE A 783 1.50 9.82 -1.48
CA PHE A 783 1.40 10.98 -0.58
C PHE A 783 0.43 12.04 -1.12
N VAL A 784 0.57 12.40 -2.39
CA VAL A 784 -0.28 13.43 -3.00
C VAL A 784 -1.73 12.96 -3.10
N ASN A 785 -1.99 11.72 -3.52
CA ASN A 785 -3.35 11.16 -3.55
C ASN A 785 -4.02 11.26 -2.17
N ILE A 786 -3.29 10.93 -1.11
CA ILE A 786 -3.76 11.05 0.27
C ILE A 786 -4.07 12.52 0.62
N ASN A 787 -3.14 13.44 0.38
CA ASN A 787 -3.31 14.84 0.82
C ASN A 787 -4.38 15.60 0.02
N THR A 788 -4.56 15.22 -1.24
CA THR A 788 -5.62 15.78 -2.10
C THR A 788 -7.00 15.25 -1.74
N SER A 789 -7.13 13.97 -1.35
CA SER A 789 -8.38 13.41 -0.87
C SER A 789 -8.79 13.89 0.53
N HIS A 790 -7.87 14.44 1.32
CA HIS A 790 -8.18 15.01 2.65
C HIS A 790 -8.67 16.45 2.55
N ASN A 791 -8.04 17.25 1.68
CA ASN A 791 -8.46 18.63 1.46
C ASN A 791 -9.79 18.73 0.71
N ASP A 792 -10.25 17.62 0.12
CA ASP A 792 -11.47 17.56 -0.64
C ASP A 792 -12.34 16.42 -0.09
N GLN A 793 -13.51 16.74 0.48
CA GLN A 793 -14.44 15.72 1.02
C GLN A 793 -14.90 14.68 -0.03
N TYR A 794 -14.50 14.80 -1.30
CA TYR A 794 -14.93 13.94 -2.40
C TYR A 794 -13.89 13.78 -3.55
N ALA A 795 -12.90 12.89 -3.33
CA ALA A 795 -12.18 12.02 -4.31
C ALA A 795 -11.02 12.56 -5.20
N VAL A 796 -9.90 11.79 -5.17
CA VAL A 796 -8.89 11.62 -6.24
C VAL A 796 -8.91 10.15 -6.67
N GLY A 797 -8.57 9.87 -7.92
CA GLY A 797 -8.41 8.49 -8.34
C GLY A 797 -7.50 8.36 -9.54
N SER A 798 -6.69 7.32 -9.47
CA SER A 798 -5.83 6.88 -10.55
C SER A 798 -6.67 6.06 -11.52
N SER A 799 -6.78 6.49 -12.78
CA SER A 799 -7.28 5.62 -13.85
C SER A 799 -6.28 4.47 -14.03
N GLY A 800 -6.74 3.24 -13.76
CA GLY A 800 -5.95 2.02 -13.88
C GLY A 800 -5.37 1.81 -15.27
N ILE A 801 -4.09 2.14 -15.42
CA ILE A 801 -3.19 1.46 -16.37
C ILE A 801 -2.17 0.77 -15.50
N ALA A 802 -2.22 -0.57 -15.47
CA ALA A 802 -1.31 -1.42 -14.72
C ALA A 802 0.14 -0.88 -14.72
N ALA A 803 0.67 -0.62 -13.54
CA ALA A 803 2.05 -0.19 -13.36
C ALA A 803 2.99 -1.30 -13.88
N SER A 804 3.52 -1.14 -15.09
CA SER A 804 4.75 -1.83 -15.48
C SER A 804 5.89 -1.21 -14.65
N ALA A 805 6.44 -1.97 -13.70
CA ALA A 805 7.48 -1.50 -12.80
C ALA A 805 8.75 -1.11 -13.58
N HIS A 806 8.90 0.20 -13.79
CA HIS A 806 10.17 0.88 -14.02
C HIS A 806 10.24 1.95 -12.95
N ASP A 807 10.94 1.66 -11.87
CA ASP A 807 11.14 2.59 -10.77
C ASP A 807 12.07 3.71 -11.23
N VAL A 808 11.55 4.94 -11.26
CA VAL A 808 12.36 6.12 -11.52
C VAL A 808 12.78 6.72 -10.20
N LEU A 809 14.09 6.75 -10.00
CA LEU A 809 14.72 7.39 -8.86
C LEU A 809 14.92 8.87 -9.17
N ILE A 810 14.23 9.72 -8.43
CA ILE A 810 14.52 11.15 -8.44
C ILE A 810 15.58 11.41 -7.38
N LYS A 811 16.81 11.68 -7.82
CA LYS A 811 17.93 12.04 -6.93
C LYS A 811 17.88 13.54 -6.65
N CYS A 812 17.84 13.89 -5.36
CA CYS A 812 18.06 15.25 -4.87
C CYS A 812 19.52 15.40 -4.46
N ASP A 813 20.23 16.36 -5.05
CA ASP A 813 21.60 16.70 -4.66
C ASP A 813 21.58 17.98 -3.81
N GLY A 814 21.44 17.82 -2.49
CA GLY A 814 21.57 18.91 -1.53
C GLY A 814 22.99 19.00 -0.98
N SER A 815 23.84 19.87 -1.54
CA SER A 815 25.05 20.33 -0.85
C SER A 815 24.70 21.54 0.01
N ALA A 816 24.18 21.30 1.22
CA ALA A 816 24.14 22.34 2.23
C ALA A 816 25.58 22.57 2.72
N ARG A 817 26.27 23.57 2.14
CA ARG A 817 27.44 24.18 2.79
C ARG A 817 26.91 24.98 3.99
N LEU A 818 27.07 24.41 5.17
CA LEU A 818 27.16 25.19 6.39
C LEU A 818 28.51 25.90 6.32
N ASP A 819 28.49 27.15 5.85
CA ASP A 819 29.60 28.05 6.10
C ASP A 819 29.53 28.42 7.59
N ASP A 820 30.41 27.80 8.37
CA ASP A 820 30.85 28.28 9.67
C ASP A 820 31.49 29.66 9.45
N ASP A 821 30.74 30.72 9.73
CA ASP A 821 31.30 31.96 10.27
C ASP A 821 30.17 32.74 10.96
N GLY A 822 30.28 32.86 12.27
CA GLY A 822 29.31 33.53 13.10
C GLY A 822 29.33 35.04 12.93
N ASP A 823 28.16 35.66 13.14
CA ASP A 823 28.12 36.87 13.96
C ASP A 823 26.72 37.17 14.51
N ASN A 824 26.76 37.78 15.68
CA ASN A 824 25.67 38.06 16.61
C ASN A 824 24.45 38.78 16.00
N TYR A 825 23.25 38.28 16.29
CA TYR A 825 22.10 39.15 16.55
C TYR A 825 21.21 38.56 17.65
N ARG A 826 21.37 39.12 18.86
CA ARG A 826 20.37 39.06 19.93
C ARG A 826 19.15 39.87 19.48
N ALA A 827 17.97 39.26 19.47
CA ALA A 827 16.71 39.99 19.53
C ALA A 827 15.99 39.56 20.82
N GLU A 828 15.63 40.56 21.60
CA GLU A 828 15.08 40.50 22.94
C GLU A 828 13.69 39.85 22.97
N GLU A 829 13.48 38.94 23.93
CA GLU A 829 12.14 38.56 24.39
C GLU A 829 11.52 39.74 25.13
N SER A 830 10.59 40.45 24.49
CA SER A 830 9.66 41.32 25.18
C SER A 830 8.45 40.51 25.63
N SER A 831 8.42 40.19 26.91
CA SER A 831 7.25 39.71 27.66
C SER A 831 6.08 40.68 27.50
N LEU A 832 4.99 40.23 26.89
CA LEU A 832 3.70 40.90 26.95
C LEU A 832 2.72 40.02 27.73
N THR A 833 2.68 40.29 29.04
CA THR A 833 1.60 39.89 29.93
C THR A 833 0.32 40.62 29.52
N THR A 834 -0.69 39.88 29.05
CA THR A 834 -2.07 40.36 29.05
C THR A 834 -2.90 39.47 29.97
N LYS A 835 -3.24 40.06 31.11
CA LYS A 835 -4.41 39.72 31.93
C LYS A 835 -5.65 39.74 31.04
N THR A 836 -6.42 38.68 31.06
CA THR A 836 -7.79 38.67 30.54
C THR A 836 -8.72 38.73 31.73
N ASP A 837 -9.28 39.92 31.99
CA ASP A 837 -10.45 40.07 32.84
C ASP A 837 -11.71 39.91 31.96
N LEU A 838 -12.63 39.08 32.46
CA LEU A 838 -13.99 38.89 31.96
C LEU A 838 -14.76 40.22 31.96
N HIS A 839 -15.45 40.53 30.86
CA HIS A 839 -16.82 41.05 30.93
C HIS A 839 -17.56 40.94 29.59
N ASP A 840 -18.84 40.60 29.71
CA ASP A 840 -19.88 40.46 28.69
C ASP A 840 -20.00 41.63 27.70
N GLN A 841 -20.22 41.31 26.42
CA GLN A 841 -21.49 41.56 25.69
C GLN A 841 -21.50 40.83 24.35
#